data_AF-A0AAQ3NHZ8-F1
#
_entry.id   AF-A0AAQ3NHZ8-F1
#
_cell.length_a   1.000
_cell.length_b   1.000
_cell.length_c   1.000
_cell.angle_alpha   90.00
_cell.angle_beta   90.00
_cell.angle_gamma   90.00
#
_symmetry.space_group_name_H-M   'P 1'
#
loop_
_entity.id
_entity.type
_entity.pdbx_description
1 polymer ?
#
loop_
_entity_poly.entity_id
_entity_poly.type
_entity_poly.pdbx_seq_one_letter_code
_entity_poly.pdbx_strand_id
1 'polypeptide(L)'
;MLAKAWCECWMKKPQLLSFLRPITTVPHTFLPADYVYLKNRELHALIKRRDLNAALSLFHNMPLHDTVTYNLIISGFREQPERALRFYAEMGSLGIGESSTTLSSIVAVCTKAAFFREGVQVHCRVVKLGFSCNVFVGGALVGFYMRMGLSGVALELFDELPERNLAVWNVMLRGLCELRVKVEDLLGFYSRMRFEGVEPNGVTFCYLLWECGNQRRLHEGKTIHGCVWKVGLVEPNVFVANALVDFYSACGCLVGSRKCFEAIKNENVISWNSLVYVYAENSLLCEAFEVFSIMQLWGQRPSIRSLVGFLNLCSRSGELCFGKQIHCLVMKMGFDEGSVHVQSALIDMYGKCRDIEGSMAVFECLPKRTLECFNSLMTSLSHSEAVEDMVELLRLVVDEGLVPDEVTISTTLKALSVSALSSFTGSQSLHCYALKSGLGGDAAVACSLMDAYSRCGHVDLSHRIFESLPSPSAICFTSMINAYARNGMGKEGIAVLQAMIERGLKPDKVTFLCALSGCNHTGLVEEGRVVFESMKSLHGVDPDRRHFSCMVDLLCRAGLLYEAEELLLQAPGKRDCFMWSSLLRSCRVNKNEEVGTRAAQVLLELDPDDPAVWLQVSNFYAETGKFEEARQIREVALARKIVPELMKHLAHYSHTIRQSCQFAELMEMFPGIVRSCLFGQSYNLRERFPLGGVLGCGHVEIVARSDIEELKSLESFDTEEETEVEELSDIPSWRSELGGKVLVNIDSFGAAGDGESDDTEALQKAWGSACSTPKSVMLIPQGRRYLVNATKFKGPCADKLIIQIDGTLVAPDEPKNWDPKLPRVWLDFSKLDKAVFQGSGVIDGSGGKWWAASCKKNKSNPCKGAPTVRTAFLTLLALTIDTKLMELKVSAPGDSPNIDGIHISDSTNVIIQDSKIGTALEVLGKKVILDTAVLRETTNGLRIKTWQGGCGYVRGVRFENVRVGKCVQPHSHRPILL
;
A
#
# COMPACT_ATOMS: atom_id res chain seq x y z
N MET A 1 -1.46 9.38 57.49
CA MET A 1 -2.47 8.95 58.54
C MET A 1 -3.68 8.22 57.95
N LEU A 2 -4.20 8.62 56.78
CA LEU A 2 -5.32 7.95 56.12
C LEU A 2 -4.95 6.56 55.56
N ALA A 3 -3.73 6.31 55.07
CA ALA A 3 -3.26 4.97 54.70
C ALA A 3 -3.24 3.97 55.88
N LYS A 4 -2.92 4.47 57.10
CA LYS A 4 -3.08 3.70 58.35
C LYS A 4 -4.55 3.42 58.65
N ALA A 5 -5.43 4.43 58.53
CA ALA A 5 -6.87 4.25 58.70
C ALA A 5 -7.50 3.34 57.62
N TRP A 6 -6.97 3.33 56.39
CA TRP A 6 -7.40 2.46 55.28
C TRP A 6 -6.95 1.02 55.50
N CYS A 7 -5.68 0.77 55.89
CA CYS A 7 -5.23 -0.56 56.32
C CYS A 7 -6.00 -1.03 57.57
N GLU A 8 -6.31 -0.15 58.53
CA GLU A 8 -7.12 -0.49 59.71
C GLU A 8 -8.58 -0.83 59.37
N CYS A 9 -9.17 -0.16 58.37
CA CYS A 9 -10.53 -0.44 57.90
C CYS A 9 -10.61 -1.73 57.06
N TRP A 10 -9.55 -2.07 56.31
CA TRP A 10 -9.44 -3.34 55.55
C TRP A 10 -9.02 -4.53 56.42
N MET A 11 -8.20 -4.32 57.45
CA MET A 11 -7.81 -5.36 58.43
C MET A 11 -8.99 -5.86 59.28
N LYS A 12 -10.14 -5.18 59.28
CA LYS A 12 -11.37 -5.61 59.98
C LYS A 12 -12.18 -6.68 59.23
N LYS A 13 -11.78 -7.12 58.02
CA LYS A 13 -12.42 -8.25 57.33
C LYS A 13 -11.71 -9.59 57.66
N PRO A 14 -12.37 -10.59 58.28
CA PRO A 14 -11.71 -11.77 58.87
C PRO A 14 -11.06 -12.79 57.91
N GLN A 15 -10.98 -12.53 56.60
CA GLN A 15 -10.66 -13.57 55.60
C GLN A 15 -9.35 -13.34 54.81
N LEU A 16 -8.39 -12.59 55.34
CA LEU A 16 -7.17 -12.24 54.60
C LEU A 16 -5.87 -12.53 55.35
N LEU A 17 -5.77 -13.74 55.93
CA LEU A 17 -4.55 -14.28 56.54
C LEU A 17 -4.25 -15.71 56.04
N SER A 18 -4.37 -15.98 54.74
CA SER A 18 -4.06 -17.32 54.21
C SER A 18 -2.59 -17.51 53.80
N PHE A 19 -1.74 -16.48 53.88
CA PHE A 19 -0.35 -16.56 53.39
C PHE A 19 0.77 -16.38 54.42
N LEU A 20 0.48 -16.03 55.68
CA LEU A 20 1.55 -15.69 56.65
C LEU A 20 1.25 -16.27 58.04
N ARG A 21 1.91 -17.39 58.39
CA ARG A 21 1.99 -17.93 59.77
C ARG A 21 3.13 -17.27 60.56
N PRO A 22 3.13 -17.34 61.91
CA PRO A 22 4.13 -16.70 62.76
C PRO A 22 5.53 -17.30 62.58
N ILE A 23 6.54 -16.44 62.70
CA ILE A 23 7.98 -16.77 62.64
C ILE A 23 8.31 -17.77 63.75
N THR A 24 8.75 -18.97 63.38
CA THR A 24 9.44 -19.91 64.27
C THR A 24 10.91 -19.93 63.93
N THR A 25 11.75 -19.52 64.89
CA THR A 25 13.21 -19.57 64.79
C THR A 25 13.69 -21.02 64.68
N VAL A 26 14.42 -21.35 63.62
CA VAL A 26 15.10 -22.64 63.44
C VAL A 26 16.61 -22.42 63.60
N PRO A 27 17.38 -23.34 64.23
CA PRO A 27 18.80 -23.14 64.51
C PRO A 27 19.66 -23.20 63.24
N HIS A 28 20.58 -22.26 63.09
CA HIS A 28 21.52 -22.21 61.96
C HIS A 28 22.61 -23.30 62.07
N THR A 29 22.75 -24.11 61.02
CA THR A 29 23.98 -24.85 60.72
C THR A 29 24.92 -23.98 59.88
N PHE A 30 26.15 -23.80 60.35
CA PHE A 30 27.17 -22.98 59.71
C PHE A 30 27.75 -23.71 58.48
N LEU A 31 27.43 -23.24 57.28
CA LEU A 31 28.26 -23.38 56.08
C LEU A 31 28.92 -22.02 55.76
N PRO A 32 30.09 -21.98 55.08
CA PRO A 32 30.81 -20.73 54.86
C PRO A 32 29.99 -19.76 54.00
N ALA A 33 29.86 -18.51 54.45
CA ALA A 33 29.14 -17.43 53.76
C ALA A 33 29.59 -17.24 52.29
N ASP A 34 30.83 -17.61 51.97
CA ASP A 34 31.42 -17.52 50.63
C ASP A 34 30.73 -18.43 49.59
N TYR A 35 30.18 -19.57 50.01
CA TYR A 35 29.52 -20.50 49.09
C TYR A 35 28.19 -19.94 48.56
N VAL A 36 27.33 -19.45 49.47
CA VAL A 36 26.02 -18.87 49.10
C VAL A 36 26.21 -17.61 48.27
N TYR A 37 27.21 -16.78 48.61
CA TYR A 37 27.58 -15.61 47.81
C TYR A 37 27.99 -15.97 46.38
N LEU A 38 28.84 -17.00 46.20
CA LEU A 38 29.29 -17.43 44.87
C LEU A 38 28.12 -17.94 44.02
N LYS A 39 27.22 -18.72 44.64
CA LYS A 39 26.02 -19.25 43.98
C LYS A 39 24.99 -18.17 43.67
N ASN A 40 24.81 -17.18 44.53
CA ASN A 40 23.99 -16.00 44.24
C ASN A 40 24.53 -15.21 43.03
N ARG A 41 25.86 -15.15 42.85
CA ARG A 41 26.47 -14.51 41.67
C ARG A 41 26.21 -15.29 40.37
N GLU A 42 26.27 -16.61 40.44
CA GLU A 42 25.93 -17.51 39.33
C GLU A 42 24.44 -17.40 38.98
N LEU A 43 23.56 -17.41 39.98
CA LEU A 43 22.12 -17.23 39.84
C LEU A 43 21.78 -15.87 39.19
N HIS A 44 22.41 -14.78 39.64
CA HIS A 44 22.24 -13.46 39.05
C HIS A 44 22.68 -13.42 37.57
N ALA A 45 23.76 -14.12 37.22
CA ALA A 45 24.22 -14.20 35.83
C ALA A 45 23.22 -14.96 34.93
N LEU A 46 22.61 -16.04 35.42
CA LEU A 46 21.58 -16.80 34.70
C LEU A 46 20.31 -15.96 34.49
N ILE A 47 19.86 -15.26 35.54
CA ILE A 47 18.70 -14.35 35.46
C ILE A 47 18.96 -13.23 34.45
N LYS A 48 20.16 -12.65 34.43
CA LYS A 48 20.54 -11.59 33.46
C LYS A 48 20.53 -12.10 32.01
N ARG A 49 20.82 -13.40 31.79
CA ARG A 49 20.74 -14.07 30.49
C ARG A 49 19.31 -14.52 30.12
N ARG A 50 18.33 -14.30 30.99
CA ARG A 50 16.93 -14.78 30.89
C ARG A 50 16.78 -16.31 30.82
N ASP A 51 17.78 -17.06 31.28
CA ASP A 51 17.66 -18.52 31.43
C ASP A 51 17.03 -18.86 32.79
N LEU A 52 15.70 -18.72 32.85
CA LEU A 52 14.94 -18.92 34.08
C LEU A 52 14.88 -20.38 34.53
N ASN A 53 15.02 -21.34 33.61
CA ASN A 53 14.97 -22.77 33.94
C ASN A 53 16.27 -23.23 34.61
N ALA A 54 17.42 -22.80 34.07
CA ALA A 54 18.71 -23.07 34.72
C ALA A 54 18.85 -22.31 36.05
N ALA A 55 18.30 -21.10 36.15
CA ALA A 55 18.27 -20.36 37.42
C ALA A 55 17.44 -21.11 38.48
N LEU A 56 16.29 -21.67 38.09
CA LEU A 56 15.40 -22.41 38.99
C LEU A 56 16.01 -23.76 39.42
N SER A 57 16.69 -24.47 38.51
CA SER A 57 17.41 -25.70 38.87
C SER A 57 18.57 -25.44 39.83
N LEU A 58 19.35 -24.37 39.59
CA LEU A 58 20.41 -23.93 40.50
C LEU A 58 19.85 -23.57 41.87
N PHE A 59 18.75 -22.81 41.91
CA PHE A 59 18.06 -22.43 43.14
C PHE A 59 17.64 -23.66 43.95
N HIS A 60 17.01 -24.66 43.33
CA HIS A 60 16.59 -25.88 44.04
C HIS A 60 17.77 -26.76 44.50
N ASN A 61 18.90 -26.71 43.80
CA ASN A 61 20.10 -27.45 44.16
C ASN A 61 20.94 -26.76 45.27
N MET A 62 20.59 -25.52 45.66
CA MET A 62 21.26 -24.84 46.76
C MET A 62 20.76 -25.39 48.12
N PRO A 63 21.66 -25.75 49.03
CA PRO A 63 21.30 -26.32 50.33
C PRO A 63 20.78 -25.28 51.35
N LEU A 64 21.10 -24.00 51.13
CA LEU A 64 20.68 -22.88 51.97
C LEU A 64 20.36 -21.68 51.08
N HIS A 65 19.30 -20.96 51.43
CA HIS A 65 18.84 -19.75 50.75
C HIS A 65 18.84 -18.59 51.72
N ASP A 66 19.44 -17.46 51.33
CA ASP A 66 19.40 -16.23 52.11
C ASP A 66 18.41 -15.23 51.49
N THR A 67 18.25 -14.06 52.14
CA THR A 67 17.40 -12.99 51.64
C THR A 67 17.79 -12.55 50.23
N VAL A 68 19.08 -12.61 49.87
CA VAL A 68 19.57 -12.24 48.53
C VAL A 68 19.18 -13.30 47.49
N THR A 69 19.27 -14.59 47.83
CA THR A 69 18.87 -15.70 46.96
C THR A 69 17.38 -15.60 46.59
N TYR A 70 16.51 -15.34 47.57
CA TYR A 70 15.08 -15.12 47.32
C TYR A 70 14.80 -13.82 46.56
N ASN A 71 15.52 -12.73 46.85
CA ASN A 71 15.38 -11.47 46.10
C ASN A 71 15.72 -11.65 44.61
N LEU A 72 16.79 -12.39 44.32
CA LEU A 72 17.19 -12.71 42.96
C LEU A 72 16.09 -13.49 42.24
N ILE A 73 15.59 -14.59 42.83
CA ILE A 73 14.58 -15.42 42.17
C ILE A 73 13.25 -14.67 41.99
N ILE A 74 12.79 -13.92 42.99
CA ILE A 74 11.57 -13.10 42.91
C ILE A 74 11.71 -12.05 41.81
N SER A 75 12.86 -11.38 41.72
CA SER A 75 13.12 -10.38 40.67
C SER A 75 13.22 -11.01 39.27
N GLY A 76 13.77 -12.23 39.16
CA GLY A 76 13.89 -12.98 37.91
C GLY A 76 12.52 -13.43 37.37
N PHE A 77 11.59 -13.78 38.24
CA PHE A 77 10.22 -14.16 37.88
C PHE A 77 9.24 -12.97 37.82
N ARG A 78 9.72 -11.75 37.62
CA ARG A 78 8.86 -10.55 37.58
C ARG A 78 7.71 -10.64 36.56
N GLU A 79 7.96 -11.30 35.42
CA GLU A 79 6.93 -11.49 34.38
C GLU A 79 5.92 -12.60 34.68
N GLN A 80 6.18 -13.46 35.67
CA GLN A 80 5.32 -14.56 36.12
C GLN A 80 4.90 -14.34 37.59
N PRO A 81 3.89 -13.48 37.85
CA PRO A 81 3.57 -13.02 39.20
C PRO A 81 3.21 -14.13 40.17
N GLU A 82 2.49 -15.15 39.70
CA GLU A 82 2.08 -16.29 40.52
C GLU A 82 3.29 -17.04 41.10
N ARG A 83 4.34 -17.26 40.31
CA ARG A 83 5.56 -17.94 40.77
C ARG A 83 6.35 -17.05 41.72
N ALA A 84 6.49 -15.76 41.40
CA ALA A 84 7.16 -14.80 42.27
C ALA A 84 6.47 -14.68 43.65
N LEU A 85 5.14 -14.64 43.67
CA LEU A 85 4.35 -14.62 44.91
C LEU A 85 4.46 -15.93 45.69
N ARG A 86 4.58 -17.08 45.03
CA ARG A 86 4.86 -18.37 45.69
C ARG A 86 6.21 -18.39 46.38
N PHE A 87 7.28 -17.93 45.71
CA PHE A 87 8.60 -17.84 46.33
C PHE A 87 8.65 -16.83 47.48
N TYR A 88 7.90 -15.73 47.38
CA TYR A 88 7.75 -14.78 48.48
C TYR A 88 7.02 -15.39 49.69
N ALA A 89 5.96 -16.18 49.44
CA ALA A 89 5.27 -16.92 50.48
C ALA A 89 6.17 -17.98 51.14
N GLU A 90 6.97 -18.69 50.36
CA GLU A 90 7.95 -19.66 50.83
C GLU A 90 9.00 -19.01 51.74
N MET A 91 9.59 -17.89 51.30
CA MET A 91 10.53 -17.08 52.10
C MET A 91 9.92 -16.69 53.45
N GLY A 92 8.66 -16.23 53.45
CA GLY A 92 7.94 -15.88 54.67
C GLY A 92 7.66 -17.09 55.58
N SER A 93 7.36 -18.26 55.00
CA SER A 93 7.12 -19.50 55.76
C SER A 93 8.37 -20.06 56.43
N LEU A 94 9.56 -19.79 55.87
CA LEU A 94 10.86 -20.16 56.41
C LEU A 94 11.40 -19.15 57.44
N GLY A 95 10.67 -18.05 57.68
CA GLY A 95 11.07 -17.01 58.63
C GLY A 95 12.26 -16.18 58.19
N ILE A 96 12.59 -16.16 56.90
CA ILE A 96 13.68 -15.36 56.35
C ILE A 96 13.20 -13.90 56.26
N GLY A 97 13.91 -12.98 56.91
CA GLY A 97 13.50 -11.58 57.02
C GLY A 97 13.39 -10.86 55.68
N GLU A 98 12.29 -10.14 55.47
CA GLU A 98 12.07 -9.33 54.28
C GLU A 98 12.95 -8.07 54.29
N SER A 99 13.60 -7.79 53.16
CA SER A 99 14.40 -6.57 52.96
C SER A 99 13.64 -5.53 52.15
N SER A 100 14.14 -4.28 52.12
CA SER A 100 13.57 -3.21 51.27
C SER A 100 13.52 -3.61 49.79
N THR A 101 14.53 -4.35 49.30
CA THR A 101 14.57 -4.85 47.92
C THR A 101 13.58 -6.00 47.68
N THR A 102 13.30 -6.82 48.69
CA THR A 102 12.25 -7.85 48.62
C THR A 102 10.89 -7.18 48.41
N LEU A 103 10.57 -6.20 49.27
CA LEU A 103 9.30 -5.49 49.26
C LEU A 103 9.12 -4.65 47.98
N SER A 104 10.15 -3.95 47.51
CA SER A 104 10.06 -3.21 46.25
C SER A 104 9.85 -4.13 45.04
N SER A 105 10.50 -5.30 45.03
CA SER A 105 10.39 -6.27 43.93
C SER A 105 9.01 -6.91 43.88
N ILE A 106 8.45 -7.28 45.03
CA ILE A 106 7.12 -7.90 45.06
C ILE A 106 5.99 -6.90 44.80
N VAL A 107 6.11 -5.64 45.29
CA VAL A 107 5.19 -4.56 44.89
C VAL A 107 5.24 -4.37 43.38
N ALA A 108 6.44 -4.37 42.78
CA ALA A 108 6.62 -4.26 41.34
C ALA A 108 6.00 -5.44 40.55
N VAL A 109 5.93 -6.64 41.14
CA VAL A 109 5.23 -7.81 40.57
C VAL A 109 3.71 -7.64 40.61
N CYS A 110 3.19 -7.13 41.73
CA CYS A 110 1.76 -6.90 41.95
C CYS A 110 1.17 -5.75 41.11
N THR A 111 1.98 -5.05 40.32
CA THR A 111 1.52 -3.98 39.43
C THR A 111 0.67 -4.47 38.24
N LYS A 112 0.51 -5.79 38.02
CA LYS A 112 -0.43 -6.34 37.02
C LYS A 112 -1.84 -6.41 37.62
N ALA A 113 -2.86 -6.04 36.84
CA ALA A 113 -4.24 -5.84 37.33
C ALA A 113 -4.84 -7.02 38.12
N ALA A 114 -4.48 -8.25 37.75
CA ALA A 114 -4.93 -9.47 38.44
C ALA A 114 -4.44 -9.60 39.89
N PHE A 115 -3.40 -8.86 40.31
CA PHE A 115 -2.71 -9.02 41.59
C PHE A 115 -2.74 -7.76 42.48
N PHE A 116 -3.67 -6.84 42.22
CA PHE A 116 -3.80 -5.62 43.02
C PHE A 116 -4.17 -5.91 44.49
N ARG A 117 -4.96 -6.96 44.74
CA ARG A 117 -5.35 -7.34 46.11
C ARG A 117 -4.15 -7.78 46.94
N GLU A 118 -3.24 -8.54 46.35
CA GLU A 118 -1.99 -9.01 46.93
C GLU A 118 -1.03 -7.83 47.14
N GLY A 119 -0.96 -6.89 46.19
CA GLY A 119 -0.16 -5.67 46.34
C GLY A 119 -0.57 -4.80 47.53
N VAL A 120 -1.88 -4.68 47.80
CA VAL A 120 -2.38 -3.97 49.00
C VAL A 120 -1.99 -4.70 50.29
N GLN A 121 -1.98 -6.04 50.30
CA GLN A 121 -1.51 -6.82 51.47
C GLN A 121 -0.02 -6.58 51.72
N VAL A 122 0.79 -6.55 50.67
CA VAL A 122 2.21 -6.20 50.76
C VAL A 122 2.38 -4.78 51.31
N HIS A 123 1.56 -3.81 50.89
CA HIS A 123 1.60 -2.47 51.45
C HIS A 123 1.32 -2.45 52.97
N CYS A 124 0.30 -3.16 53.46
CA CYS A 124 0.09 -3.25 54.91
C CYS A 124 1.26 -3.96 55.64
N ARG A 125 1.94 -4.92 54.98
CA ARG A 125 3.18 -5.54 55.51
C ARG A 125 4.34 -4.54 55.59
N VAL A 126 4.52 -3.67 54.58
CA VAL A 126 5.50 -2.57 54.58
C VAL A 126 5.30 -1.67 55.79
N VAL A 127 4.05 -1.29 56.07
CA VAL A 127 3.70 -0.45 57.23
C VAL A 127 4.01 -1.17 58.54
N LYS A 128 3.63 -2.46 58.66
CA LYS A 128 3.88 -3.26 59.88
C LYS A 128 5.37 -3.47 60.17
N LEU A 129 6.19 -3.63 59.13
CA LEU A 129 7.63 -3.81 59.24
C LEU A 129 8.41 -2.49 59.36
N GLY A 130 7.73 -1.33 59.28
CA GLY A 130 8.36 -0.02 59.44
C GLY A 130 9.13 0.48 58.21
N PHE A 131 8.88 -0.08 57.02
CA PHE A 131 9.55 0.33 55.77
C PHE A 131 8.88 1.52 55.06
N SER A 132 7.88 2.17 55.66
CA SER A 132 7.11 3.27 55.04
C SER A 132 7.95 4.48 54.62
N CYS A 133 9.04 4.77 55.34
CA CYS A 133 9.94 5.89 55.01
C CYS A 133 11.03 5.52 53.99
N ASN A 134 11.09 4.26 53.54
CA ASN A 134 12.11 3.81 52.60
C ASN A 134 11.76 4.27 51.18
N VAL A 135 12.59 5.13 50.58
CA VAL A 135 12.35 5.74 49.26
C VAL A 135 12.19 4.69 48.14
N PHE A 136 12.89 3.56 48.20
CA PHE A 136 12.78 2.50 47.18
C PHE A 136 11.45 1.75 47.27
N VAL A 137 10.99 1.47 48.49
CA VAL A 137 9.70 0.81 48.71
C VAL A 137 8.55 1.78 48.43
N GLY A 138 8.64 3.02 48.91
CA GLY A 138 7.65 4.05 48.67
C GLY A 138 7.53 4.42 47.20
N GLY A 139 8.64 4.53 46.45
CA GLY A 139 8.60 4.74 44.99
C GLY A 139 7.91 3.59 44.24
N ALA A 140 8.12 2.33 44.67
CA ALA A 140 7.40 1.19 44.12
C ALA A 140 5.89 1.23 44.44
N LEU A 141 5.52 1.66 45.66
CA LEU A 141 4.13 1.82 46.08
C LEU A 141 3.41 2.95 45.31
N VAL A 142 4.07 4.10 45.12
CA VAL A 142 3.57 5.19 44.28
C VAL A 142 3.25 4.67 42.87
N GLY A 143 4.20 3.98 42.23
CA GLY A 143 3.98 3.39 40.91
C GLY A 143 2.87 2.33 40.87
N PHE A 144 2.73 1.54 41.93
CA PHE A 144 1.65 0.56 42.08
C PHE A 144 0.27 1.22 42.12
N TYR A 145 0.07 2.24 42.97
CA TYR A 145 -1.20 2.95 43.06
C TYR A 145 -1.52 3.77 41.81
N MET A 146 -0.52 4.32 41.13
CA MET A 146 -0.72 4.97 39.83
C MET A 146 -1.27 3.99 38.78
N ARG A 147 -0.74 2.77 38.70
CA ARG A 147 -1.29 1.73 37.80
C ARG A 147 -2.68 1.25 38.16
N MET A 148 -3.07 1.33 39.44
CA MET A 148 -4.44 1.05 39.87
C MET A 148 -5.43 2.16 39.47
N GLY A 149 -4.96 3.31 38.98
CA GLY A 149 -5.80 4.48 38.73
C GLY A 149 -6.09 5.33 39.98
N LEU A 150 -5.45 5.04 41.12
CA LEU A 150 -5.65 5.75 42.38
C LEU A 150 -4.59 6.84 42.57
N SER A 151 -4.62 7.85 41.70
CA SER A 151 -3.62 8.95 41.69
C SER A 151 -3.58 9.77 42.97
N GLY A 152 -4.72 9.97 43.65
CA GLY A 152 -4.77 10.67 44.93
C GLY A 152 -3.97 9.97 46.03
N VAL A 153 -4.12 8.65 46.16
CA VAL A 153 -3.36 7.84 47.13
C VAL A 153 -1.88 7.82 46.79
N ALA A 154 -1.55 7.74 45.49
CA ALA A 154 -0.17 7.82 45.04
C ALA A 154 0.47 9.19 45.37
N LEU A 155 -0.27 10.28 45.22
CA LEU A 155 0.20 11.63 45.57
C LEU A 155 0.40 11.80 47.08
N GLU A 156 -0.51 11.28 47.90
CA GLU A 156 -0.33 11.28 49.36
C GLU A 156 0.93 10.51 49.78
N LEU A 157 1.12 9.29 49.25
CA LEU A 157 2.32 8.49 49.52
C LEU A 157 3.59 9.15 49.02
N PHE A 158 3.51 9.85 47.89
CA PHE A 158 4.60 10.65 47.36
C PHE A 158 4.96 11.80 48.31
N ASP A 159 3.97 12.53 48.82
CA ASP A 159 4.17 13.66 49.75
C ASP A 159 4.64 13.21 51.14
N GLU A 160 4.29 12.00 51.59
CA GLU A 160 4.77 11.41 52.86
C GLU A 160 6.24 10.95 52.81
N LEU A 161 6.90 10.92 51.63
CA LEU A 161 8.29 10.48 51.51
C LEU A 161 9.28 11.55 52.02
N PRO A 162 10.27 11.16 52.86
CA PRO A 162 11.22 12.10 53.46
C PRO A 162 12.18 12.72 52.42
N GLU A 163 12.58 11.95 51.41
CA GLU A 163 13.37 12.43 50.28
C GLU A 163 12.81 11.87 48.97
N ARG A 164 12.45 12.77 48.04
CA ARG A 164 11.93 12.43 46.72
C ARG A 164 13.02 12.62 45.68
N ASN A 165 13.76 11.55 45.41
CA ASN A 165 14.78 11.56 44.37
C ASN A 165 14.14 11.57 42.96
N LEU A 166 14.95 11.89 41.94
CA LEU A 166 14.52 12.00 40.53
C LEU A 166 13.74 10.76 40.03
N ALA A 167 14.07 9.56 40.52
CA ALA A 167 13.39 8.34 40.10
C ALA A 167 11.92 8.32 40.55
N VAL A 168 11.62 8.75 41.78
CA VAL A 168 10.24 8.83 42.28
C VAL A 168 9.44 9.89 41.55
N TRP A 169 10.04 11.05 41.24
CA TRP A 169 9.42 12.09 40.40
C TRP A 169 9.05 11.57 39.01
N ASN A 170 9.97 10.84 38.36
CA ASN A 170 9.72 10.25 37.04
C ASN A 170 8.65 9.14 37.07
N VAL A 171 8.55 8.36 38.16
CA VAL A 171 7.45 7.39 38.34
C VAL A 171 6.10 8.11 38.41
N MET A 172 6.03 9.23 39.13
CA MET A 172 4.79 10.00 39.23
C MET A 172 4.41 10.64 37.90
N LEU A 173 5.36 11.30 37.21
CA LEU A 173 5.14 11.87 35.87
C LEU A 173 4.66 10.82 34.86
N ARG A 174 5.30 9.65 34.84
CA ARG A 174 4.87 8.53 34.00
C ARG A 174 3.43 8.11 34.31
N GLY A 175 3.09 7.95 35.59
CA GLY A 175 1.75 7.55 35.98
C GLY A 175 0.70 8.60 35.57
N LEU A 176 1.01 9.89 35.71
CA LEU A 176 0.11 10.98 35.30
C LEU A 176 -0.14 10.94 33.79
N CYS A 177 0.92 10.72 33.01
CA CYS A 177 0.85 10.46 31.57
C CYS A 177 -0.05 9.25 31.23
N GLU A 178 0.09 8.12 31.94
CA GLU A 178 -0.75 6.92 31.72
C GLU A 178 -2.24 7.17 32.05
N LEU A 179 -2.54 8.09 32.98
CA LEU A 179 -3.91 8.49 33.36
C LEU A 179 -4.52 9.58 32.48
N ARG A 180 -3.79 10.05 31.44
CA ARG A 180 -4.24 11.09 30.50
C ARG A 180 -4.72 12.37 31.18
N VAL A 181 -3.99 12.81 32.21
CA VAL A 181 -4.28 14.10 32.89
C VAL A 181 -4.02 15.28 31.97
N LYS A 182 -4.60 16.45 32.26
CA LYS A 182 -4.37 17.65 31.44
C LYS A 182 -2.90 18.06 31.46
N VAL A 183 -2.39 18.58 30.34
CA VAL A 183 -0.99 19.04 30.22
C VAL A 183 -0.63 20.08 31.29
N GLU A 184 -1.59 20.95 31.67
CA GLU A 184 -1.37 21.98 32.69
C GLU A 184 -1.03 21.38 34.06
N ASP A 185 -1.69 20.27 34.45
CA ASP A 185 -1.44 19.59 35.72
C ASP A 185 -0.04 18.94 35.73
N LEU A 186 0.37 18.37 34.59
CA LEU A 186 1.69 17.78 34.42
C LEU A 186 2.80 18.85 34.46
N LEU A 187 2.58 20.00 33.84
CA LEU A 187 3.49 21.15 33.89
C LEU A 187 3.54 21.80 35.28
N GLY A 188 2.42 21.80 36.01
CA GLY A 188 2.37 22.18 37.41
C GLY A 188 3.26 21.27 38.26
N PHE A 189 3.21 19.96 38.02
CA PHE A 189 4.06 18.98 38.71
C PHE A 189 5.55 19.13 38.34
N TYR A 190 5.87 19.40 37.07
CA TYR A 190 7.22 19.77 36.64
C TYR A 190 7.74 21.04 37.31
N SER A 191 6.88 22.05 37.46
CA SER A 191 7.23 23.31 38.14
C SER A 191 7.51 23.06 39.63
N ARG A 192 6.71 22.20 40.29
CA ARG A 192 6.95 21.76 41.67
C ARG A 192 8.30 21.04 41.81
N MET A 193 8.63 20.12 40.90
CA MET A 193 9.92 19.43 40.88
C MET A 193 11.11 20.40 40.82
N ARG A 194 11.01 21.45 39.97
CA ARG A 194 12.02 22.50 39.84
C ARG A 194 12.13 23.37 41.08
N PHE A 195 11.00 23.74 41.68
CA PHE A 195 10.96 24.55 42.90
C PHE A 195 11.62 23.82 44.08
N GLU A 196 11.44 22.50 44.17
CA GLU A 196 12.08 21.66 45.17
C GLU A 196 13.55 21.32 44.85
N GLY A 197 14.14 21.93 43.82
CA GLY A 197 15.56 21.81 43.49
C GLY A 197 15.95 20.49 42.82
N VAL A 198 15.00 19.71 42.31
CA VAL A 198 15.30 18.45 41.61
C VAL A 198 15.49 18.72 40.12
N GLU A 199 16.72 18.48 39.64
CA GLU A 199 17.06 18.71 38.23
C GLU A 199 16.43 17.66 37.28
N PRO A 200 15.69 18.08 36.24
CA PRO A 200 15.13 17.19 35.23
C PRO A 200 16.21 16.48 34.41
N ASN A 201 15.94 15.23 34.01
CA ASN A 201 16.78 14.52 33.04
C ASN A 201 16.05 14.28 31.72
N GLY A 202 16.73 13.64 30.76
CA GLY A 202 16.13 13.34 29.45
C GLY A 202 14.81 12.57 29.53
N VAL A 203 14.68 11.63 30.48
CA VAL A 203 13.45 10.85 30.68
C VAL A 203 12.29 11.75 31.13
N THR A 204 12.56 12.71 32.04
CA THR A 204 11.58 13.72 32.47
C THR A 204 11.04 14.49 31.27
N PHE A 205 11.93 14.97 30.39
CA PHE A 205 11.53 15.72 29.20
C PHE A 205 10.77 14.86 28.18
N CYS A 206 11.11 13.58 28.03
CA CYS A 206 10.35 12.67 27.18
C CYS A 206 8.88 12.55 27.63
N TYR A 207 8.60 12.44 28.93
CA TYR A 207 7.21 12.39 29.43
C TYR A 207 6.45 13.70 29.16
N LEU A 208 7.09 14.85 29.39
CA LEU A 208 6.47 16.15 29.13
C LEU A 208 6.17 16.37 27.65
N LEU A 209 7.13 16.04 26.77
CA LEU A 209 6.96 16.15 25.31
C LEU A 209 5.93 15.16 24.79
N TRP A 210 5.90 13.93 25.34
CA TRP A 210 4.92 12.91 24.99
C TRP A 210 3.49 13.36 25.29
N GLU A 211 3.24 13.89 26.48
CA GLU A 211 1.89 14.38 26.83
C GLU A 211 1.48 15.61 26.01
N CYS A 212 2.41 16.55 25.80
CA CYS A 212 2.18 17.70 24.92
C CYS A 212 1.85 17.25 23.49
N GLY A 213 2.50 16.20 22.99
CA GLY A 213 2.24 15.60 21.69
C GLY A 213 0.85 14.95 21.62
N ASN A 214 0.50 14.13 22.61
CA ASN A 214 -0.80 13.45 22.68
C ASN A 214 -1.98 14.42 22.70
N GLN A 215 -1.87 15.54 23.43
CA GLN A 215 -2.91 16.57 23.51
C GLN A 215 -2.76 17.67 22.45
N ARG A 216 -1.79 17.54 21.52
CA ARG A 216 -1.51 18.48 20.43
C ARG A 216 -1.25 19.93 20.91
N ARG A 217 -0.63 20.08 22.08
CA ARG A 217 -0.30 21.35 22.74
C ARG A 217 1.05 21.89 22.27
N LEU A 218 1.04 22.50 21.07
CA LEU A 218 2.26 22.97 20.40
C LEU A 218 2.98 24.10 21.17
N HIS A 219 2.24 25.01 21.80
CA HIS A 219 2.84 26.15 22.50
C HIS A 219 3.61 25.70 23.72
N GLU A 220 2.98 24.89 24.57
CA GLU A 220 3.57 24.31 25.77
C GLU A 220 4.79 23.45 25.42
N GLY A 221 4.68 22.55 24.45
CA GLY A 221 5.83 21.71 24.09
C GLY A 221 6.98 22.50 23.45
N LYS A 222 6.74 23.64 22.80
CA LYS A 222 7.82 24.58 22.40
C LYS A 222 8.54 25.19 23.59
N THR A 223 7.84 25.51 24.68
CA THR A 223 8.49 25.99 25.92
C THR A 223 9.38 24.90 26.52
N ILE A 224 8.91 23.66 26.54
CA ILE A 224 9.68 22.50 27.00
C ILE A 224 10.89 22.25 26.10
N HIS A 225 10.74 22.32 24.78
CA HIS A 225 11.89 22.24 23.85
C HIS A 225 12.92 23.34 24.15
N GLY A 226 12.48 24.58 24.42
CA GLY A 226 13.37 25.65 24.87
C GLY A 226 14.14 25.31 26.15
N CYS A 227 13.51 24.64 27.12
CA CYS A 227 14.17 24.13 28.33
C CYS A 227 15.19 23.02 27.99
N VAL A 228 14.81 22.05 27.16
CA VAL A 228 15.69 20.97 26.69
C VAL A 228 16.94 21.53 26.02
N TRP A 229 16.79 22.57 25.20
CA TRP A 229 17.89 23.27 24.55
C TRP A 229 18.81 23.95 25.56
N LYS A 230 18.25 24.68 26.54
CA LYS A 230 19.02 25.35 27.59
C LYS A 230 19.83 24.39 28.47
N VAL A 231 19.30 23.21 28.74
CA VAL A 231 20.00 22.15 29.51
C VAL A 231 21.03 21.41 28.63
N GLY A 232 21.03 21.63 27.31
CA GLY A 232 22.00 21.04 26.39
C GLY A 232 21.77 19.56 26.13
N LEU A 233 20.53 19.07 26.25
CA LEU A 233 20.22 17.64 26.11
C LEU A 233 19.93 17.19 24.67
N VAL A 234 19.80 18.11 23.71
CA VAL A 234 19.43 17.80 22.32
C VAL A 234 20.51 16.97 21.62
N GLU A 235 21.77 17.39 21.67
CA GLU A 235 22.87 16.67 21.00
C GLU A 235 23.30 15.36 21.70
N PRO A 236 23.47 15.31 23.04
CA PRO A 236 23.99 14.12 23.70
C PRO A 236 22.94 13.03 23.94
N ASN A 237 21.63 13.33 23.85
CA ASN A 237 20.57 12.40 24.21
C ASN A 237 19.62 12.10 23.04
N VAL A 238 19.90 11.02 22.33
CA VAL A 238 19.11 10.54 21.18
C VAL A 238 17.64 10.28 21.54
N PHE A 239 17.34 9.86 22.79
CA PHE A 239 15.95 9.64 23.21
C PHE A 239 15.16 10.95 23.28
N VAL A 240 15.80 12.02 23.74
CA VAL A 240 15.17 13.35 23.82
C VAL A 240 15.00 13.95 22.42
N ALA A 241 16.01 13.79 21.56
CA ALA A 241 15.93 14.25 20.17
C ALA A 241 14.79 13.55 19.41
N ASN A 242 14.64 12.23 19.57
CA ASN A 242 13.52 11.48 19.00
C ASN A 242 12.17 11.91 19.59
N ALA A 243 12.08 12.14 20.90
CA ALA A 243 10.86 12.64 21.54
C ALA A 243 10.47 14.04 21.03
N LEU A 244 11.42 14.90 20.65
CA LEU A 244 11.15 16.20 20.02
C LEU A 244 10.60 16.05 18.60
N VAL A 245 11.17 15.12 17.80
CA VAL A 245 10.64 14.79 16.47
C VAL A 245 9.21 14.29 16.58
N ASP A 246 8.94 13.33 17.48
CA ASP A 246 7.61 12.76 17.72
C ASP A 246 6.62 13.82 18.24
N PHE A 247 7.04 14.72 19.13
CA PHE A 247 6.21 15.82 19.63
C PHE A 247 5.79 16.78 18.52
N TYR A 248 6.76 17.31 17.75
CA TYR A 248 6.46 18.26 16.69
C TYR A 248 5.62 17.63 15.59
N SER A 249 5.89 16.36 15.30
CA SER A 249 5.08 15.51 14.44
C SER A 249 3.63 15.43 14.92
N ALA A 250 3.39 15.01 16.17
CA ALA A 250 2.05 14.81 16.71
C ALA A 250 1.23 16.10 16.74
N CYS A 251 1.90 17.25 16.85
CA CYS A 251 1.31 18.57 16.77
C CYS A 251 1.12 19.11 15.32
N GLY A 252 1.49 18.34 14.29
CA GLY A 252 1.40 18.76 12.87
C GLY A 252 2.44 19.79 12.43
N CYS A 253 3.47 20.04 13.23
CA CYS A 253 4.52 21.03 12.97
C CYS A 253 5.72 20.40 12.23
N LEU A 254 5.54 20.18 10.93
CA LEU A 254 6.51 19.47 10.07
C LEU A 254 7.88 20.16 10.00
N VAL A 255 7.91 21.50 9.93
CA VAL A 255 9.15 22.28 9.93
C VAL A 255 9.94 22.07 11.23
N GLY A 256 9.25 22.02 12.36
CA GLY A 256 9.86 21.74 13.66
C GLY A 256 10.41 20.33 13.74
N SER A 257 9.63 19.35 13.25
CA SER A 257 10.02 17.93 13.19
C SER A 257 11.29 17.74 12.36
N ARG A 258 11.34 18.32 11.14
CA ARG A 258 12.50 18.24 10.25
C ARG A 258 13.76 18.86 10.85
N LYS A 259 13.65 20.05 11.45
CA LYS A 259 14.79 20.71 12.10
C LYS A 259 15.33 19.92 13.28
N CYS A 260 14.44 19.31 14.08
CA CYS A 260 14.87 18.46 15.20
C CYS A 260 15.54 17.18 14.69
N PHE A 261 15.09 16.64 13.56
CA PHE A 261 15.69 15.49 12.92
C PHE A 261 17.09 15.80 12.36
N GLU A 262 17.25 16.91 11.63
CA GLU A 262 18.54 17.38 11.09
C GLU A 262 19.57 17.67 12.19
N ALA A 263 19.14 17.94 13.43
CA ALA A 263 20.03 18.13 14.57
C ALA A 263 20.61 16.82 15.15
N ILE A 264 20.15 15.64 14.70
CA ILE A 264 20.60 14.33 15.21
C ILE A 264 21.89 13.92 14.49
N LYS A 265 23.06 14.12 15.13
CA LYS A 265 24.39 13.78 14.57
C LYS A 265 24.62 12.28 14.29
N ASN A 266 23.94 11.40 15.02
CA ASN A 266 24.00 9.94 14.84
C ASN A 266 22.60 9.44 14.44
N GLU A 267 22.28 9.57 13.16
CA GLU A 267 21.00 9.21 12.59
C GLU A 267 20.73 7.71 12.81
N ASN A 268 19.84 7.38 13.75
CA ASN A 268 19.47 6.00 14.03
C ASN A 268 18.23 5.60 13.22
N VAL A 269 18.04 4.29 13.03
CA VAL A 269 16.87 3.74 12.32
C VAL A 269 15.55 4.27 12.90
N ILE A 270 15.51 4.58 14.20
CA ILE A 270 14.30 5.04 14.90
C ILE A 270 13.89 6.45 14.44
N SER A 271 14.84 7.39 14.30
CA SER A 271 14.54 8.76 13.87
C SER A 271 14.03 8.80 12.42
N TRP A 272 14.66 8.03 11.52
CA TRP A 272 14.22 7.92 10.12
C TRP A 272 12.81 7.35 10.01
N ASN A 273 12.51 6.30 10.78
CA ASN A 273 11.19 5.68 10.79
C ASN A 273 10.11 6.61 11.34
N SER A 274 10.40 7.38 12.40
CA SER A 274 9.49 8.42 12.90
C SER A 274 9.23 9.46 11.82
N LEU A 275 10.26 9.96 11.12
CA LEU A 275 10.08 10.99 10.12
C LEU A 275 9.27 10.50 8.90
N VAL A 276 9.57 9.32 8.38
CA VAL A 276 8.85 8.68 7.27
C VAL A 276 7.38 8.44 7.62
N TYR A 277 7.10 7.85 8.77
CA TYR A 277 5.74 7.59 9.23
C TYR A 277 4.92 8.88 9.28
N VAL A 278 5.54 9.98 9.69
CA VAL A 278 4.86 11.25 9.92
C VAL A 278 4.55 11.98 8.63
N TYR A 279 5.49 12.03 7.69
CA TYR A 279 5.20 12.57 6.37
C TYR A 279 4.13 11.73 5.66
N ALA A 280 4.17 10.40 5.84
CA ALA A 280 3.14 9.52 5.33
C ALA A 280 1.77 9.78 5.97
N GLU A 281 1.66 9.85 7.30
CA GLU A 281 0.42 10.18 8.04
C GLU A 281 -0.15 11.55 7.67
N ASN A 282 0.67 12.54 7.30
CA ASN A 282 0.20 13.87 6.90
C ASN A 282 -0.08 14.01 5.39
N SER A 283 -0.14 12.90 4.65
CA SER A 283 -0.43 12.88 3.21
C SER A 283 0.58 13.63 2.33
N LEU A 284 1.81 13.80 2.80
CA LEU A 284 2.90 14.48 2.09
C LEU A 284 3.76 13.45 1.35
N LEU A 285 3.28 13.08 0.16
CA LEU A 285 3.80 11.94 -0.60
C LEU A 285 5.22 12.16 -1.12
N CYS A 286 5.53 13.36 -1.61
CA CYS A 286 6.86 13.71 -2.14
C CYS A 286 7.92 13.71 -1.03
N GLU A 287 7.62 14.32 0.11
CA GLU A 287 8.53 14.43 1.25
C GLU A 287 8.75 13.08 1.93
N ALA A 288 7.69 12.27 2.08
CA ALA A 288 7.81 10.90 2.57
C ALA A 288 8.73 10.06 1.66
N PHE A 289 8.61 10.24 0.34
CA PHE A 289 9.44 9.54 -0.64
C PHE A 289 10.90 10.00 -0.63
N GLU A 290 11.17 11.31 -0.51
CA GLU A 290 12.52 11.85 -0.39
C GLU A 290 13.22 11.29 0.85
N VAL A 291 12.57 11.38 2.01
CA VAL A 291 13.10 10.89 3.28
C VAL A 291 13.37 9.39 3.21
N PHE A 292 12.48 8.62 2.59
CA PHE A 292 12.68 7.18 2.41
C PHE A 292 13.78 6.82 1.42
N SER A 293 13.91 7.59 0.34
CA SER A 293 15.00 7.42 -0.62
C SER A 293 16.35 7.66 0.05
N ILE A 294 16.45 8.70 0.89
CA ILE A 294 17.65 8.98 1.68
C ILE A 294 17.89 7.86 2.70
N MET A 295 16.85 7.41 3.42
CA MET A 295 16.95 6.28 4.35
C MET A 295 17.56 5.02 3.68
N GLN A 296 17.13 4.69 2.46
CA GLN A 296 17.65 3.56 1.69
C GLN A 296 19.07 3.78 1.17
N LEU A 297 19.39 5.00 0.71
CA LEU A 297 20.74 5.38 0.26
C LEU A 297 21.79 5.19 1.36
N TRP A 298 21.41 5.46 2.61
CA TRP A 298 22.26 5.28 3.80
C TRP A 298 22.25 3.84 4.35
N GLY A 299 21.64 2.90 3.62
CA GLY A 299 21.61 1.48 3.96
C GLY A 299 20.74 1.13 5.16
N GLN A 300 19.84 2.03 5.59
CA GLN A 300 18.96 1.80 6.74
C GLN A 300 17.70 1.03 6.34
N ARG A 301 17.32 0.03 7.14
CA ARG A 301 16.14 -0.82 6.86
C ARG A 301 14.85 -0.18 7.39
N PRO A 302 13.79 -0.06 6.57
CA PRO A 302 12.46 0.39 7.02
C PRO A 302 11.91 -0.49 8.13
N SER A 303 11.30 0.13 9.14
CA SER A 303 10.50 -0.62 10.13
C SER A 303 9.09 -0.93 9.61
N ILE A 304 8.42 -1.86 10.28
CA ILE A 304 6.98 -2.13 10.12
C ILE A 304 6.16 -0.83 10.16
N ARG A 305 6.47 0.09 11.09
CA ARG A 305 5.75 1.36 11.24
C ARG A 305 5.84 2.23 9.98
N SER A 306 7.02 2.30 9.37
CA SER A 306 7.25 3.07 8.14
C SER A 306 6.51 2.48 6.95
N LEU A 307 6.53 1.14 6.84
CA LEU A 307 5.82 0.42 5.77
C LEU A 307 4.31 0.59 5.90
N VAL A 308 3.75 0.45 7.11
CA VAL A 308 2.32 0.71 7.37
C VAL A 308 1.97 2.17 7.06
N GLY A 309 2.82 3.12 7.45
CA GLY A 309 2.64 4.54 7.10
C GLY A 309 2.52 4.75 5.59
N PHE A 310 3.42 4.16 4.80
CA PHE A 310 3.34 4.21 3.33
C PHE A 310 2.10 3.55 2.77
N LEU A 311 1.71 2.38 3.26
CA LEU A 311 0.50 1.70 2.81
C LEU A 311 -0.76 2.54 3.09
N ASN A 312 -0.83 3.16 4.27
CA ASN A 312 -1.92 4.08 4.63
C ASN A 312 -1.91 5.37 3.81
N LEU A 313 -0.73 5.86 3.41
CA LEU A 313 -0.60 6.97 2.48
C LEU A 313 -1.13 6.57 1.08
N CYS A 314 -0.75 5.40 0.56
CA CYS A 314 -1.28 4.89 -0.71
C CYS A 314 -2.80 4.70 -0.65
N SER A 315 -3.31 4.12 0.43
CA SER A 315 -4.75 3.93 0.70
C SER A 315 -5.55 5.24 0.60
N ARG A 316 -5.00 6.35 1.11
CA ARG A 316 -5.66 7.67 1.09
C ARG A 316 -5.47 8.44 -0.22
N SER A 317 -4.33 8.28 -0.88
CA SER A 317 -4.01 8.96 -2.14
C SER A 317 -4.55 8.23 -3.37
N GLY A 318 -4.87 6.94 -3.26
CA GLY A 318 -5.27 6.09 -4.39
C GLY A 318 -4.10 5.62 -5.26
N GLU A 319 -2.85 5.80 -4.82
CA GLU A 319 -1.63 5.48 -5.59
C GLU A 319 -1.29 3.99 -5.59
N LEU A 320 -2.05 3.20 -6.36
CA LEU A 320 -1.93 1.75 -6.43
C LEU A 320 -0.54 1.27 -6.89
N CYS A 321 0.07 1.95 -7.87
CA CYS A 321 1.39 1.58 -8.39
C CYS A 321 2.47 1.69 -7.32
N PHE A 322 2.42 2.73 -6.49
CA PHE A 322 3.35 2.90 -5.38
C PHE A 322 3.06 1.90 -4.26
N GLY A 323 1.78 1.66 -3.93
CA GLY A 323 1.36 0.61 -3.01
C GLY A 323 1.89 -0.79 -3.39
N LYS A 324 1.85 -1.15 -4.67
CA LYS A 324 2.42 -2.41 -5.21
C LYS A 324 3.94 -2.50 -5.00
N GLN A 325 4.66 -1.39 -5.14
CA GLN A 325 6.11 -1.34 -4.87
C GLN A 325 6.40 -1.56 -3.38
N ILE A 326 5.65 -0.92 -2.49
CA ILE A 326 5.78 -1.10 -1.03
C ILE A 326 5.39 -2.53 -0.62
N HIS A 327 4.36 -3.12 -1.23
CA HIS A 327 4.02 -4.52 -1.01
C HIS A 327 5.18 -5.46 -1.41
N CYS A 328 5.78 -5.27 -2.58
CA CYS A 328 6.98 -6.03 -2.97
C CYS A 328 8.13 -5.87 -1.97
N LEU A 329 8.30 -4.67 -1.40
CA LEU A 329 9.29 -4.43 -0.37
C LEU A 329 8.97 -5.17 0.94
N VAL A 330 7.71 -5.16 1.38
CA VAL A 330 7.23 -5.94 2.54
C VAL A 330 7.59 -7.42 2.38
N MET A 331 7.29 -8.01 1.22
CA MET A 331 7.61 -9.41 0.91
C MET A 331 9.13 -9.66 0.92
N LYS A 332 9.91 -8.79 0.27
CA LYS A 332 11.39 -8.90 0.25
C LYS A 332 12.03 -8.81 1.63
N MET A 333 11.38 -8.10 2.55
CA MET A 333 11.85 -7.94 3.93
C MET A 333 11.33 -9.02 4.88
N GLY A 334 10.41 -9.89 4.43
CA GLY A 334 9.81 -10.95 5.25
C GLY A 334 8.85 -10.43 6.32
N PHE A 335 8.23 -9.27 6.11
CA PHE A 335 7.25 -8.69 7.06
C PHE A 335 5.80 -9.12 6.77
N ASP A 336 5.59 -9.90 5.71
CA ASP A 336 4.32 -10.44 5.25
C ASP A 336 3.75 -11.55 6.15
N GLU A 337 4.59 -12.41 6.72
CA GLU A 337 4.13 -13.54 7.55
C GLU A 337 4.10 -13.24 9.07
N GLY A 338 4.75 -12.17 9.52
CA GLY A 338 5.02 -11.93 10.95
C GLY A 338 4.29 -10.74 11.61
N SER A 339 3.57 -9.91 10.84
CA SER A 339 2.97 -8.67 11.37
C SER A 339 1.56 -8.44 10.89
N VAL A 340 0.58 -8.66 11.77
CA VAL A 340 -0.86 -8.43 11.52
C VAL A 340 -1.13 -7.01 11.03
N HIS A 341 -0.45 -6.01 11.60
CA HIS A 341 -0.57 -4.61 11.20
C HIS A 341 -0.19 -4.37 9.72
N VAL A 342 0.79 -5.11 9.19
CA VAL A 342 1.22 -4.98 7.79
C VAL A 342 0.23 -5.69 6.88
N GLN A 343 -0.23 -6.88 7.28
CA GLN A 343 -1.22 -7.67 6.57
C GLN A 343 -2.54 -6.89 6.42
N SER A 344 -3.07 -6.35 7.53
CA SER A 344 -4.27 -5.49 7.54
C SER A 344 -4.08 -4.23 6.68
N ALA A 345 -2.93 -3.54 6.79
CA ALA A 345 -2.65 -2.34 5.99
C ALA A 345 -2.52 -2.63 4.48
N LEU A 346 -2.01 -3.81 4.08
CA LEU A 346 -1.97 -4.23 2.68
C LEU A 346 -3.37 -4.44 2.11
N ILE A 347 -4.22 -5.17 2.85
CA ILE A 347 -5.62 -5.41 2.49
C ILE A 347 -6.35 -4.07 2.33
N ASP A 348 -6.22 -3.17 3.32
CA ASP A 348 -6.83 -1.85 3.25
C ASP A 348 -6.31 -1.00 2.08
N MET A 349 -5.00 -1.03 1.81
CA MET A 349 -4.38 -0.30 0.69
C MET A 349 -4.94 -0.74 -0.65
N TYR A 350 -4.95 -2.05 -0.94
CA TYR A 350 -5.53 -2.58 -2.18
C TYR A 350 -7.02 -2.26 -2.26
N GLY A 351 -7.73 -2.46 -1.16
CA GLY A 351 -9.15 -2.17 -1.04
C GLY A 351 -9.54 -0.74 -1.37
N LYS A 352 -8.94 0.23 -0.68
CA LYS A 352 -9.21 1.66 -0.90
C LYS A 352 -8.70 2.16 -2.25
N CYS A 353 -7.69 1.52 -2.83
CA CYS A 353 -7.25 1.76 -4.21
C CYS A 353 -8.13 1.09 -5.28
N ARG A 354 -9.29 0.52 -4.89
CA ARG A 354 -10.26 -0.16 -5.77
C ARG A 354 -9.74 -1.43 -6.47
N ASP A 355 -8.67 -2.04 -5.94
CA ASP A 355 -8.12 -3.32 -6.41
C ASP A 355 -8.56 -4.44 -5.45
N ILE A 356 -9.85 -4.80 -5.51
CA ILE A 356 -10.47 -5.79 -4.60
C ILE A 356 -9.84 -7.17 -4.79
N GLU A 357 -9.50 -7.55 -6.03
CA GLU A 357 -8.80 -8.81 -6.32
C GLU A 357 -7.45 -8.88 -5.61
N GLY A 358 -6.67 -7.79 -5.62
CA GLY A 358 -5.42 -7.70 -4.87
C GLY A 358 -5.62 -7.81 -3.36
N SER A 359 -6.68 -7.21 -2.82
CA SER A 359 -7.06 -7.29 -1.40
C SER A 359 -7.39 -8.74 -0.99
N MET A 360 -8.21 -9.42 -1.79
CA MET A 360 -8.58 -10.83 -1.60
C MET A 360 -7.36 -11.75 -1.70
N ALA A 361 -6.49 -11.57 -2.70
CA ALA A 361 -5.30 -12.38 -2.87
C ALA A 361 -4.35 -12.31 -1.66
N VAL A 362 -4.15 -11.12 -1.10
CA VAL A 362 -3.36 -10.94 0.13
C VAL A 362 -4.01 -11.67 1.30
N PHE A 363 -5.33 -11.57 1.46
CA PHE A 363 -6.09 -12.21 2.53
C PHE A 363 -6.06 -13.76 2.44
N GLU A 364 -6.17 -14.31 1.23
CA GLU A 364 -6.14 -15.75 0.98
C GLU A 364 -4.77 -16.37 1.28
N CYS A 365 -3.69 -15.62 1.02
CA CYS A 365 -2.32 -16.05 1.32
C CYS A 365 -1.93 -15.95 2.79
N LEU A 366 -2.80 -15.46 3.68
CA LEU A 366 -2.47 -15.33 5.11
C LEU A 366 -2.41 -16.71 5.80
N PRO A 367 -1.29 -17.04 6.48
CA PRO A 367 -1.16 -18.31 7.19
C PRO A 367 -2.08 -18.41 8.42
N LYS A 368 -2.40 -17.27 9.03
CA LYS A 368 -3.38 -17.15 10.10
C LYS A 368 -4.17 -15.86 9.93
N ARG A 369 -5.48 -15.98 9.74
CA ARG A 369 -6.39 -14.85 9.64
C ARG A 369 -6.74 -14.35 11.03
N THR A 370 -6.77 -13.04 11.19
CA THR A 370 -7.15 -12.37 12.44
C THR A 370 -8.37 -11.51 12.19
N LEU A 371 -9.09 -11.16 13.25
CA LEU A 371 -10.26 -10.28 13.14
C LEU A 371 -9.91 -8.93 12.49
N GLU A 372 -8.70 -8.40 12.73
CA GLU A 372 -8.21 -7.16 12.09
C GLU A 372 -8.12 -7.30 10.56
N CYS A 373 -7.63 -8.43 10.05
CA CYS A 373 -7.56 -8.70 8.62
C CYS A 373 -8.96 -8.86 8.01
N PHE A 374 -9.88 -9.55 8.71
CA PHE A 374 -11.28 -9.66 8.31
C PHE A 374 -11.96 -8.29 8.24
N ASN A 375 -11.82 -7.46 9.29
CA ASN A 375 -12.37 -6.11 9.33
C ASN A 375 -11.82 -5.20 8.22
N SER A 376 -10.53 -5.36 7.88
CA SER A 376 -9.90 -4.63 6.76
C SER A 376 -10.48 -5.06 5.41
N LEU A 377 -10.65 -6.37 5.20
CA LEU A 377 -11.22 -6.90 3.97
C LEU A 377 -12.70 -6.51 3.82
N MET A 378 -13.46 -6.65 4.89
CA MET A 378 -14.84 -6.21 5.02
C MET A 378 -15.00 -4.71 4.71
N THR A 379 -14.09 -3.87 5.21
CA THR A 379 -14.06 -2.44 4.88
C THR A 379 -13.75 -2.23 3.40
N SER A 380 -12.84 -3.00 2.80
CA SER A 380 -12.56 -2.90 1.37
C SER A 380 -13.77 -3.28 0.50
N LEU A 381 -14.47 -4.36 0.85
CA LEU A 381 -15.66 -4.83 0.14
C LEU A 381 -16.86 -3.90 0.32
N SER A 382 -16.92 -3.13 1.41
CA SER A 382 -17.96 -2.10 1.57
C SER A 382 -17.90 -1.00 0.50
N HIS A 383 -16.78 -0.87 -0.23
CA HIS A 383 -16.62 0.06 -1.35
C HIS A 383 -16.95 -0.58 -2.71
N SER A 384 -17.22 -1.88 -2.78
CA SER A 384 -17.74 -2.58 -3.96
C SER A 384 -19.22 -2.93 -3.76
N GLU A 385 -19.98 -3.14 -4.84
CA GLU A 385 -21.41 -3.54 -4.75
C GLU A 385 -21.61 -5.01 -4.30
N ALA A 386 -20.58 -5.66 -3.76
CA ALA A 386 -20.54 -7.09 -3.44
C ALA A 386 -21.03 -7.38 -2.00
N VAL A 387 -22.34 -7.23 -1.78
CA VAL A 387 -22.97 -7.40 -0.46
C VAL A 387 -23.03 -8.87 -0.03
N GLU A 388 -23.11 -9.80 -0.99
CA GLU A 388 -23.15 -11.25 -0.72
C GLU A 388 -21.84 -11.74 -0.09
N ASP A 389 -20.71 -11.32 -0.66
CA ASP A 389 -19.36 -11.64 -0.16
C ASP A 389 -19.15 -11.16 1.28
N MET A 390 -19.75 -10.02 1.65
CA MET A 390 -19.67 -9.47 3.01
C MET A 390 -20.38 -10.38 4.04
N VAL A 391 -21.54 -10.93 3.69
CA VAL A 391 -22.29 -11.84 4.57
C VAL A 391 -21.58 -13.18 4.68
N GLU A 392 -20.99 -13.67 3.58
CA GLU A 392 -20.17 -14.89 3.59
C GLU A 392 -18.92 -14.72 4.47
N LEU A 393 -18.24 -13.58 4.38
CA LEU A 393 -17.12 -13.24 5.26
C LEU A 393 -17.52 -13.19 6.73
N LEU A 394 -18.69 -12.65 7.07
CA LEU A 394 -19.16 -12.67 8.45
C LEU A 394 -19.41 -14.10 8.95
N ARG A 395 -19.96 -14.98 8.11
CA ARG A 395 -20.11 -16.40 8.46
C ARG A 395 -18.75 -17.05 8.68
N LEU A 396 -17.78 -16.75 7.81
CA LEU A 396 -16.41 -17.27 7.95
C LEU A 396 -15.73 -16.81 9.24
N VAL A 397 -15.93 -15.56 9.68
CA VAL A 397 -15.45 -15.07 10.99
C VAL A 397 -15.99 -15.95 12.13
N VAL A 398 -17.28 -16.27 12.10
CA VAL A 398 -17.93 -17.10 13.13
C VAL A 398 -17.45 -18.56 13.04
N ASP A 399 -17.32 -19.10 11.83
CA ASP A 399 -16.87 -20.49 11.59
C ASP A 399 -15.40 -20.70 12.00
N GLU A 400 -14.54 -19.68 11.85
CA GLU A 400 -13.16 -19.68 12.36
C GLU A 400 -13.08 -19.50 13.90
N GLY A 401 -14.22 -19.41 14.59
CA GLY A 401 -14.30 -19.27 16.04
C GLY A 401 -13.88 -17.90 16.58
N LEU A 402 -13.84 -16.88 15.70
CA LEU A 402 -13.59 -15.50 16.09
C LEU A 402 -14.91 -14.86 16.55
N VAL A 403 -14.81 -13.90 17.48
CA VAL A 403 -15.97 -13.16 17.97
C VAL A 403 -16.08 -11.85 17.19
N PRO A 404 -17.15 -11.63 16.40
CA PRO A 404 -17.43 -10.35 15.77
C PRO A 404 -17.42 -9.20 16.78
N ASP A 405 -16.63 -8.17 16.48
CA ASP A 405 -16.55 -6.98 17.31
C ASP A 405 -17.49 -5.87 16.79
N GLU A 406 -17.44 -4.72 17.46
CA GLU A 406 -18.13 -3.50 17.06
C GLU A 406 -17.91 -3.15 15.58
N VAL A 407 -16.66 -3.22 15.12
CA VAL A 407 -16.25 -2.81 13.76
C VAL A 407 -16.80 -3.81 12.75
N THR A 408 -16.73 -5.11 13.04
CA THR A 408 -17.32 -6.17 12.19
C THR A 408 -18.82 -5.94 12.00
N ILE A 409 -19.56 -5.73 13.09
CA ILE A 409 -21.02 -5.59 13.05
C ILE A 409 -21.43 -4.27 12.39
N SER A 410 -20.79 -3.16 12.75
CA SER A 410 -21.10 -1.84 12.18
C SER A 410 -20.79 -1.76 10.68
N THR A 411 -19.70 -2.38 10.21
CA THR A 411 -19.33 -2.44 8.79
C THR A 411 -20.28 -3.33 8.00
N THR A 412 -20.68 -4.48 8.55
CA THR A 412 -21.68 -5.37 7.93
C THR A 412 -23.04 -4.72 7.81
N LEU A 413 -23.51 -4.05 8.87
CA LEU A 413 -24.77 -3.29 8.82
C LEU A 413 -24.72 -2.18 7.78
N LYS A 414 -23.59 -1.47 7.68
CA LYS A 414 -23.42 -0.40 6.70
C LYS A 414 -23.45 -0.93 5.26
N ALA A 415 -22.77 -2.05 4.99
CA ALA A 415 -22.82 -2.71 3.68
C ALA A 415 -24.25 -3.17 3.32
N LEU A 416 -24.94 -3.81 4.27
CA LEU A 416 -26.34 -4.24 4.10
C LEU A 416 -27.32 -3.09 3.88
N SER A 417 -27.02 -1.90 4.41
CA SER A 417 -27.84 -0.70 4.24
C SER A 417 -27.75 -0.09 2.84
N VAL A 418 -26.66 -0.34 2.10
CA VAL A 418 -26.39 0.26 0.79
C VAL A 418 -26.88 -0.62 -0.37
N SER A 419 -27.13 -1.90 -0.11
CA SER A 419 -27.59 -2.83 -1.15
C SER A 419 -28.95 -2.43 -1.75
N ALA A 420 -29.16 -2.72 -3.04
CA ALA A 420 -30.42 -2.45 -3.76
C ALA A 420 -31.66 -3.14 -3.13
N LEU A 421 -31.41 -4.08 -2.22
CA LEU A 421 -32.39 -4.78 -1.40
C LEU A 421 -31.95 -4.65 0.06
N SER A 422 -32.09 -3.46 0.66
CA SER A 422 -31.80 -3.25 2.09
C SER A 422 -32.52 -4.33 2.89
N SER A 423 -31.77 -5.31 3.41
CA SER A 423 -32.37 -6.51 4.00
C SER A 423 -32.77 -6.22 5.44
N PHE A 424 -34.07 -5.98 5.63
CA PHE A 424 -34.65 -5.79 6.96
C PHE A 424 -34.38 -6.99 7.88
N THR A 425 -34.46 -8.21 7.35
CA THR A 425 -34.21 -9.45 8.09
C THR A 425 -32.75 -9.62 8.48
N GLY A 426 -31.81 -9.24 7.61
CA GLY A 426 -30.38 -9.21 7.91
C GLY A 426 -30.06 -8.22 9.03
N SER A 427 -30.63 -7.01 8.95
CA SER A 427 -30.46 -5.96 9.96
C SER A 427 -31.04 -6.38 11.31
N GLN A 428 -32.21 -7.02 11.34
CA GLN A 428 -32.80 -7.56 12.57
C GLN A 428 -31.94 -8.67 13.20
N SER A 429 -31.36 -9.55 12.38
CA SER A 429 -30.53 -10.64 12.88
C SER A 429 -29.25 -10.11 13.54
N LEU A 430 -28.60 -9.12 12.91
CA LEU A 430 -27.44 -8.43 13.47
C LEU A 430 -27.79 -7.58 14.69
N HIS A 431 -28.96 -6.96 14.72
CA HIS A 431 -29.46 -6.26 15.90
C HIS A 431 -29.66 -7.22 17.08
N CYS A 432 -30.26 -8.39 16.86
CA CYS A 432 -30.40 -9.42 17.89
C CYS A 432 -29.04 -9.89 18.41
N TYR A 433 -28.07 -10.07 17.51
CA TYR A 433 -26.70 -10.42 17.88
C TYR A 433 -26.06 -9.32 18.74
N ALA A 434 -26.12 -8.06 18.30
CA ALA A 434 -25.55 -6.92 19.02
C ALA A 434 -26.11 -6.81 20.46
N LEU A 435 -27.41 -7.03 20.64
CA LEU A 435 -28.03 -7.05 21.98
C LEU A 435 -27.53 -8.23 22.83
N LYS A 436 -27.48 -9.45 22.27
CA LYS A 436 -27.02 -10.65 22.98
C LYS A 436 -25.54 -10.58 23.36
N SER A 437 -24.72 -9.95 22.52
CA SER A 437 -23.28 -9.80 22.72
C SER A 437 -22.90 -8.58 23.57
N GLY A 438 -23.88 -7.78 24.01
CA GLY A 438 -23.62 -6.56 24.80
C GLY A 438 -23.06 -5.38 24.00
N LEU A 439 -23.08 -5.46 22.66
CA LEU A 439 -22.62 -4.40 21.75
C LEU A 439 -23.70 -3.35 21.45
N GLY A 440 -24.94 -3.54 21.91
CA GLY A 440 -26.05 -2.63 21.61
C GLY A 440 -25.91 -1.21 22.17
N GLY A 441 -25.05 -1.02 23.19
CA GLY A 441 -24.74 0.30 23.74
C GLY A 441 -23.62 1.05 23.00
N ASP A 442 -22.97 0.40 22.03
CA ASP A 442 -21.90 1.02 21.27
C ASP A 442 -22.44 2.05 20.26
N ALA A 443 -21.74 3.20 20.15
CA ALA A 443 -22.17 4.30 19.31
C ALA A 443 -22.10 4.00 17.81
N ALA A 444 -21.07 3.29 17.32
CA ALA A 444 -20.93 2.96 15.90
C ALA A 444 -21.94 1.89 15.48
N VAL A 445 -22.14 0.87 16.31
CA VAL A 445 -23.17 -0.16 16.07
C VAL A 445 -24.57 0.47 16.07
N ALA A 446 -24.88 1.30 17.06
CA ALA A 446 -26.17 2.00 17.11
C ALA A 446 -26.37 2.92 15.89
N CYS A 447 -25.34 3.66 15.48
CA CYS A 447 -25.40 4.50 14.28
C CYS A 447 -25.65 3.69 13.00
N SER A 448 -24.95 2.57 12.81
CA SER A 448 -25.17 1.70 11.66
C SER A 448 -26.55 1.04 11.68
N LEU A 449 -27.07 0.66 12.85
CA LEU A 449 -28.43 0.15 12.99
C LEU A 449 -29.49 1.21 12.65
N MET A 450 -29.32 2.44 13.13
CA MET A 450 -30.19 3.56 12.80
C MET A 450 -30.16 3.85 11.29
N ASP A 451 -28.97 3.87 10.66
CA ASP A 451 -28.86 4.05 9.20
C ASP A 451 -29.57 2.92 8.46
N ALA A 452 -29.33 1.66 8.82
CA ALA A 452 -29.95 0.50 8.19
C ALA A 452 -31.48 0.50 8.31
N TYR A 453 -32.03 0.69 9.51
CA TYR A 453 -33.49 0.75 9.69
C TYR A 453 -34.13 1.95 9.00
N SER A 454 -33.47 3.11 9.03
CA SER A 454 -33.98 4.32 8.36
C SER A 454 -34.09 4.13 6.85
N ARG A 455 -33.15 3.40 6.22
CA ARG A 455 -33.20 3.09 4.78
C ARG A 455 -34.25 2.03 4.44
N CYS A 456 -34.54 1.12 5.37
CA CYS A 456 -35.68 0.20 5.25
C CYS A 456 -37.04 0.87 5.51
N GLY A 457 -37.09 2.19 5.74
CA GLY A 457 -38.33 2.92 6.06
C GLY A 457 -38.82 2.77 7.50
N HIS A 458 -38.07 2.09 8.37
CA HIS A 458 -38.44 1.84 9.78
C HIS A 458 -37.76 2.83 10.73
N VAL A 459 -38.03 4.13 10.54
CA VAL A 459 -37.46 5.21 11.37
C VAL A 459 -37.84 5.09 12.85
N ASP A 460 -39.02 4.54 13.18
CA ASP A 460 -39.45 4.29 14.56
C ASP A 460 -38.48 3.38 15.33
N LEU A 461 -37.95 2.35 14.67
CA LEU A 461 -36.95 1.46 15.27
C LEU A 461 -35.62 2.20 15.48
N SER A 462 -35.26 3.09 14.55
CA SER A 462 -34.08 3.94 14.68
C SER A 462 -34.21 4.86 15.90
N HIS A 463 -35.38 5.46 16.11
CA HIS A 463 -35.66 6.30 17.28
C HIS A 463 -35.58 5.52 18.59
N ARG A 464 -36.17 4.31 18.65
CA ARG A 464 -36.09 3.46 19.86
C ARG A 464 -34.65 3.10 20.22
N ILE A 465 -33.82 2.81 19.21
CA ILE A 465 -32.39 2.55 19.42
C ILE A 465 -31.73 3.80 20.00
N PHE A 466 -32.00 4.97 19.42
CA PHE A 466 -31.46 6.24 19.89
C PHE A 466 -31.84 6.54 21.35
N GLU A 467 -33.10 6.32 21.73
CA GLU A 467 -33.60 6.49 23.10
C GLU A 467 -32.99 5.48 24.09
N SER A 468 -32.64 4.28 23.63
CA SER A 468 -32.01 3.27 24.48
C SER A 468 -30.57 3.61 24.89
N LEU A 469 -29.92 4.58 24.22
CA LEU A 469 -28.54 4.97 24.49
C LEU A 469 -28.45 5.86 25.75
N PRO A 470 -27.67 5.46 26.79
CA PRO A 470 -27.59 6.22 28.05
C PRO A 470 -27.01 7.63 27.88
N SER A 471 -26.08 7.79 26.93
CA SER A 471 -25.40 9.06 26.62
C SER A 471 -25.05 9.11 25.13
N PRO A 472 -26.00 9.51 24.26
CA PRO A 472 -25.78 9.58 22.82
C PRO A 472 -24.69 10.61 22.48
N SER A 473 -23.72 10.21 21.66
CA SER A 473 -22.68 11.11 21.15
C SER A 473 -23.20 12.03 20.03
N ALA A 474 -22.43 13.05 19.65
CA ALA A 474 -22.74 13.92 18.51
C ALA A 474 -22.97 13.15 17.19
N ILE A 475 -22.27 12.01 17.02
CA ILE A 475 -22.41 11.14 15.85
C ILE A 475 -23.78 10.44 15.87
N CYS A 476 -24.24 9.99 17.03
CA CYS A 476 -25.57 9.38 17.20
C CYS A 476 -26.70 10.37 16.87
N PHE A 477 -26.58 11.62 17.34
CA PHE A 477 -27.52 12.69 16.99
C PHE A 477 -27.52 12.95 15.48
N THR A 478 -26.34 13.06 14.86
CA THR A 478 -26.20 13.28 13.41
C THR A 478 -26.84 12.14 12.60
N SER A 479 -26.62 10.89 13.00
CA SER A 479 -27.25 9.72 12.37
C SER A 479 -28.77 9.74 12.50
N MET A 480 -29.32 10.15 13.65
CA MET A 480 -30.76 10.25 13.84
C MET A 480 -31.39 11.39 13.02
N ILE A 481 -30.73 12.55 12.96
CA ILE A 481 -31.15 13.67 12.10
C ILE A 481 -31.18 13.23 10.63
N ASN A 482 -30.16 12.51 10.19
CA ASN A 482 -30.08 11.96 8.83
C ASN A 482 -31.17 10.90 8.56
N ALA A 483 -31.46 10.04 9.55
CA ALA A 483 -32.54 9.05 9.46
C ALA A 483 -33.90 9.73 9.24
N TYR A 484 -34.20 10.80 9.99
CA TYR A 484 -35.41 11.59 9.80
C TYR A 484 -35.43 12.34 8.47
N ALA A 485 -34.32 12.96 8.07
CA ALA A 485 -34.19 13.68 6.80
C ALA A 485 -34.47 12.79 5.58
N ARG A 486 -33.99 11.54 5.60
CA ARG A 486 -34.23 10.57 4.51
C ARG A 486 -35.67 10.08 4.44
N ASN A 487 -36.36 10.02 5.57
CA ASN A 487 -37.76 9.57 5.63
C ASN A 487 -38.77 10.72 5.50
N GLY A 488 -38.33 11.92 5.11
CA GLY A 488 -39.22 13.08 4.93
C GLY A 488 -39.80 13.62 6.24
N MET A 489 -39.10 13.43 7.35
CA MET A 489 -39.50 13.88 8.70
C MET A 489 -38.61 15.05 9.16
N GLY A 490 -38.57 16.11 8.35
CA GLY A 490 -37.68 17.25 8.56
C GLY A 490 -37.88 17.97 9.90
N LYS A 491 -39.12 18.09 10.39
CA LYS A 491 -39.43 18.76 11.66
C LYS A 491 -38.85 18.02 12.85
N GLU A 492 -38.98 16.70 12.85
CA GLU A 492 -38.41 15.80 13.84
C GLU A 492 -36.87 15.85 13.80
N GLY A 493 -36.28 15.89 12.60
CA GLY A 493 -34.85 16.10 12.42
C GLY A 493 -34.34 17.41 13.04
N ILE A 494 -35.07 18.51 12.87
CA ILE A 494 -34.74 19.81 13.50
C ILE A 494 -34.91 19.75 15.02
N ALA A 495 -35.95 19.08 15.53
CA ALA A 495 -36.14 18.90 16.96
C ALA A 495 -34.98 18.13 17.60
N VAL A 496 -34.45 17.10 16.93
CA VAL A 496 -33.26 16.36 17.38
C VAL A 496 -32.00 17.24 17.34
N LEU A 497 -31.84 18.09 16.32
CA LEU A 497 -30.74 19.07 16.28
C LEU A 497 -30.80 20.04 17.47
N GLN A 498 -31.98 20.54 17.80
CA GLN A 498 -32.17 21.43 18.94
C GLN A 498 -31.85 20.72 20.26
N ALA A 499 -32.30 19.48 20.44
CA ALA A 499 -31.97 18.66 21.61
C ALA A 499 -30.45 18.38 21.73
N MET A 500 -29.75 18.24 20.60
CA MET A 500 -28.28 18.13 20.58
C MET A 500 -27.62 19.38 21.15
N ILE A 501 -28.08 20.57 20.73
CA ILE A 501 -27.55 21.87 21.16
C ILE A 501 -27.84 22.10 22.65
N GLU A 502 -29.04 21.78 23.12
CA GLU A 502 -29.43 21.92 24.53
C GLU A 502 -28.60 21.05 25.49
N ARG A 503 -28.11 19.90 25.00
CA ARG A 503 -27.17 19.04 25.74
C ARG A 503 -25.71 19.54 25.71
N GLY A 504 -25.45 20.69 25.10
CA GLY A 504 -24.11 21.27 24.98
C GLY A 504 -23.20 20.58 23.97
N LEU A 505 -23.74 19.70 23.12
CA LEU A 505 -23.01 19.09 22.01
C LEU A 505 -22.97 20.08 20.84
N LYS A 506 -21.80 20.21 20.19
CA LYS A 506 -21.62 21.13 19.06
C LYS A 506 -21.95 20.42 17.75
N PRO A 507 -22.95 20.89 16.97
CA PRO A 507 -23.20 20.38 15.63
C PRO A 507 -22.02 20.66 14.70
N ASP A 508 -21.73 19.73 13.80
CA ASP A 508 -20.69 19.88 12.79
C ASP A 508 -21.27 20.14 11.39
N LYS A 509 -20.39 20.27 10.38
CA LYS A 509 -20.78 20.47 8.99
C LYS A 509 -21.68 19.34 8.46
N VAL A 510 -21.51 18.10 8.91
CA VAL A 510 -22.34 16.97 8.46
C VAL A 510 -23.71 17.04 9.13
N THR A 511 -23.77 17.37 10.42
CA THR A 511 -25.02 17.54 11.17
C THR A 511 -25.93 18.59 10.51
N PHE A 512 -25.38 19.76 10.19
CA PHE A 512 -26.13 20.82 9.52
C PHE A 512 -26.60 20.42 8.12
N LEU A 513 -25.73 19.77 7.33
CA LEU A 513 -26.14 19.26 6.01
C LEU A 513 -27.30 18.27 6.10
N CYS A 514 -27.30 17.36 7.07
CA CYS A 514 -28.40 16.42 7.29
C CYS A 514 -29.70 17.13 7.65
N ALA A 515 -29.66 18.13 8.54
CA ALA A 515 -30.83 18.92 8.91
C ALA A 515 -31.38 19.72 7.72
N LEU A 516 -30.52 20.38 6.95
CA LEU A 516 -30.90 21.12 5.74
C LEU A 516 -31.47 20.20 4.65
N SER A 517 -30.91 19.00 4.48
CA SER A 517 -31.45 17.98 3.58
C SER A 517 -32.86 17.56 4.00
N GLY A 518 -33.10 17.39 5.30
CA GLY A 518 -34.43 17.14 5.84
C GLY A 518 -35.41 18.28 5.54
N CYS A 519 -34.98 19.53 5.68
CA CYS A 519 -35.77 20.71 5.32
C CYS A 519 -36.07 20.74 3.82
N ASN A 520 -35.08 20.45 2.97
CA ASN A 520 -35.23 20.38 1.52
C ASN A 520 -36.26 19.33 1.07
N HIS A 521 -36.15 18.11 1.60
CA HIS A 521 -37.08 17.03 1.24
C HIS A 521 -38.52 17.29 1.70
N THR A 522 -38.70 18.04 2.79
CA THR A 522 -40.03 18.36 3.36
C THR A 522 -40.59 19.70 2.93
N GLY A 523 -39.79 20.57 2.31
CA GLY A 523 -40.18 21.92 1.92
C GLY A 523 -40.23 22.93 3.09
N LEU A 524 -39.49 22.70 4.17
CA LEU A 524 -39.42 23.60 5.34
C LEU A 524 -38.45 24.77 5.07
N VAL A 525 -38.92 25.76 4.30
CA VAL A 525 -38.09 26.88 3.84
C VAL A 525 -37.58 27.74 5.00
N GLU A 526 -38.48 28.17 5.89
CA GLU A 526 -38.14 29.10 6.98
C GLU A 526 -37.23 28.45 8.02
N GLU A 527 -37.52 27.21 8.40
CA GLU A 527 -36.66 26.46 9.31
C GLU A 527 -35.29 26.18 8.67
N GLY A 528 -35.25 25.90 7.36
CA GLY A 528 -34.00 25.76 6.60
C GLY A 528 -33.14 27.03 6.63
N ARG A 529 -33.75 28.21 6.50
CA ARG A 529 -33.04 29.50 6.64
C ARG A 529 -32.42 29.67 8.01
N VAL A 530 -33.22 29.46 9.06
CA VAL A 530 -32.77 29.58 10.45
C VAL A 530 -31.59 28.64 10.71
N VAL A 531 -31.69 27.39 10.25
CA VAL A 531 -30.60 26.42 10.38
C VAL A 531 -29.35 26.90 9.63
N PHE A 532 -29.46 27.34 8.38
CA PHE A 532 -28.32 27.81 7.57
C PHE A 532 -27.62 29.04 8.17
N GLU A 533 -28.38 30.03 8.64
CA GLU A 533 -27.85 31.25 9.26
C GLU A 533 -27.20 30.96 10.62
N SER A 534 -27.77 30.04 11.40
CA SER A 534 -27.23 29.64 12.71
C SER A 534 -25.82 29.04 12.60
N MET A 535 -25.49 28.37 11.48
CA MET A 535 -24.21 27.71 11.27
C MET A 535 -23.04 28.64 11.56
N LYS A 536 -23.04 29.82 10.94
CA LYS A 536 -21.95 30.80 11.08
C LYS A 536 -22.15 31.69 12.30
N SER A 537 -23.36 32.19 12.51
CA SER A 537 -23.67 33.21 13.52
C SER A 537 -23.57 32.68 14.96
N LEU A 538 -24.04 31.47 15.22
CA LEU A 538 -24.14 30.88 16.56
C LEU A 538 -23.10 29.79 16.80
N HIS A 539 -22.71 29.03 15.77
CA HIS A 539 -21.85 27.86 15.92
C HIS A 539 -20.45 28.02 15.33
N GLY A 540 -20.16 29.11 14.61
CA GLY A 540 -18.86 29.36 13.99
C GLY A 540 -18.46 28.33 12.92
N VAL A 541 -19.44 27.66 12.31
CA VAL A 541 -19.27 26.67 11.25
C VAL A 541 -19.51 27.34 9.90
N ASP A 542 -18.46 27.48 9.08
CA ASP A 542 -18.61 28.03 7.73
C ASP A 542 -19.31 27.04 6.79
N PRO A 543 -20.41 27.45 6.11
CA PRO A 543 -21.10 26.62 5.14
C PRO A 543 -20.20 26.26 3.94
N ASP A 544 -20.23 24.98 3.54
CA ASP A 544 -19.52 24.48 2.36
C ASP A 544 -20.41 24.45 1.11
N ARG A 545 -19.83 24.12 -0.05
CA ARG A 545 -20.55 23.98 -1.34
C ARG A 545 -21.84 23.15 -1.26
N ARG A 546 -21.87 22.08 -0.45
CA ARG A 546 -23.04 21.19 -0.34
C ARG A 546 -24.17 21.84 0.45
N HIS A 547 -23.85 22.65 1.45
CA HIS A 547 -24.86 23.41 2.20
C HIS A 547 -25.56 24.43 1.30
N PHE A 548 -24.77 25.18 0.51
CA PHE A 548 -25.31 26.11 -0.48
C PHE A 548 -26.17 25.38 -1.52
N SER A 549 -25.68 24.27 -2.08
CA SER A 549 -26.45 23.46 -3.04
C SER A 549 -27.79 22.99 -2.45
N CYS A 550 -27.82 22.57 -1.19
CA CYS A 550 -29.04 22.12 -0.53
C CYS A 550 -30.05 23.26 -0.31
N MET A 551 -29.57 24.43 0.12
CA MET A 551 -30.43 25.60 0.32
C MET A 551 -30.96 26.15 -1.00
N VAL A 552 -30.14 26.18 -2.04
CA VAL A 552 -30.56 26.59 -3.38
C VAL A 552 -31.61 25.64 -3.92
N ASP A 553 -31.45 24.32 -3.75
CA ASP A 553 -32.48 23.33 -4.15
C ASP A 553 -33.79 23.55 -3.38
N LEU A 554 -33.73 23.79 -2.06
CA LEU A 554 -34.90 24.09 -1.23
C LEU A 554 -35.64 25.35 -1.71
N LEU A 555 -34.93 26.45 -1.94
CA LEU A 555 -35.51 27.71 -2.44
C LEU A 555 -36.07 27.53 -3.86
N CYS A 556 -35.36 26.79 -4.72
CA CYS A 556 -35.80 26.47 -6.07
C CYS A 556 -37.11 25.69 -6.07
N ARG A 557 -37.25 24.67 -5.21
CA ARG A 557 -38.49 23.88 -5.06
C ARG A 557 -39.64 24.71 -4.52
N ALA A 558 -39.34 25.70 -3.67
CA ALA A 558 -40.32 26.64 -3.14
C ALA A 558 -40.71 27.77 -4.12
N GLY A 559 -40.04 27.88 -5.27
CA GLY A 559 -40.27 28.94 -6.26
C GLY A 559 -39.63 30.29 -5.94
N LEU A 560 -38.78 30.38 -4.91
CA LEU A 560 -38.09 31.59 -4.47
C LEU A 560 -36.80 31.83 -5.28
N LEU A 561 -36.96 32.02 -6.59
CA LEU A 561 -35.86 31.96 -7.56
C LEU A 561 -34.87 33.13 -7.47
N TYR A 562 -35.34 34.34 -7.17
CA TYR A 562 -34.46 35.52 -7.00
C TYR A 562 -33.53 35.36 -5.80
N GLU A 563 -34.06 34.83 -4.69
CA GLU A 563 -33.27 34.57 -3.48
C GLU A 563 -32.29 33.41 -3.69
N ALA A 564 -32.70 32.38 -4.45
CA ALA A 564 -31.81 31.30 -4.83
C ALA A 564 -30.62 31.80 -5.69
N GLU A 565 -30.86 32.73 -6.61
CA GLU A 565 -29.82 33.39 -7.40
C GLU A 565 -28.88 34.23 -6.51
N GLU A 566 -29.43 35.01 -5.58
CA GLU A 566 -28.62 35.82 -4.65
C GLU A 566 -27.72 34.93 -3.78
N LEU A 567 -28.27 33.84 -3.24
CA LEU A 567 -27.53 32.90 -2.41
C LEU A 567 -26.38 32.21 -3.18
N LEU A 568 -26.59 31.92 -4.48
CA LEU A 568 -25.53 31.40 -5.36
C LEU A 568 -24.39 32.37 -5.58
N LEU A 569 -24.68 33.66 -5.71
CA LEU A 569 -23.66 34.70 -5.89
C LEU A 569 -22.78 34.88 -4.63
N GLN A 570 -23.32 34.53 -3.45
CA GLN A 570 -22.62 34.54 -2.17
C GLN A 570 -21.82 33.25 -1.90
N ALA A 571 -22.04 32.18 -2.67
CA ALA A 571 -21.44 30.86 -2.43
C ALA A 571 -19.90 30.84 -2.65
N PRO A 572 -19.13 30.06 -1.86
CA PRO A 572 -17.72 29.81 -2.09
C PRO A 572 -17.55 28.98 -3.37
N GLY A 573 -16.89 29.56 -4.37
CA GLY A 573 -16.80 28.97 -5.71
C GLY A 573 -18.02 29.29 -6.58
N LYS A 574 -18.26 30.59 -6.83
CA LYS A 574 -19.35 31.22 -7.62
C LYS A 574 -19.63 30.66 -9.03
N ARG A 575 -18.91 29.61 -9.43
CA ARG A 575 -18.79 29.05 -10.78
C ARG A 575 -19.14 27.56 -10.84
N ASP A 576 -19.98 27.08 -9.93
CA ASP A 576 -20.42 25.68 -9.93
C ASP A 576 -21.57 25.43 -10.92
N CYS A 577 -21.26 24.74 -12.02
CA CYS A 577 -22.22 24.37 -13.06
C CYS A 577 -23.43 23.60 -12.52
N PHE A 578 -23.28 22.76 -11.47
CA PHE A 578 -24.38 21.95 -10.94
C PHE A 578 -25.45 22.78 -10.22
N MET A 579 -25.06 23.79 -9.45
CA MET A 579 -26.04 24.60 -8.73
C MET A 579 -26.80 25.54 -9.66
N TRP A 580 -26.11 26.11 -10.67
CA TRP A 580 -26.74 26.91 -11.72
C TRP A 580 -27.67 26.08 -12.61
N SER A 581 -27.32 24.81 -12.88
CA SER A 581 -28.20 23.90 -13.62
C SER A 581 -29.47 23.57 -12.85
N SER A 582 -29.39 23.38 -11.53
CA SER A 582 -30.59 23.20 -10.69
C SER A 582 -31.50 24.43 -10.72
N LEU A 583 -30.92 25.64 -10.59
CA LEU A 583 -31.66 26.89 -10.68
C LEU A 583 -32.35 27.07 -12.05
N LEU A 584 -31.64 26.84 -13.16
CA LEU A 584 -32.21 26.95 -14.51
C LEU A 584 -33.35 25.94 -14.72
N ARG A 585 -33.19 24.70 -14.22
CA ARG A 585 -34.25 23.69 -14.26
C ARG A 585 -35.49 24.16 -13.49
N SER A 586 -35.33 24.80 -12.33
CA SER A 586 -36.46 25.32 -11.57
C SER A 586 -37.10 26.56 -12.21
N CYS A 587 -36.29 27.46 -12.80
CA CYS A 587 -36.79 28.60 -13.58
C CYS A 587 -37.67 28.15 -14.75
N ARG A 588 -37.29 27.05 -15.41
CA ARG A 588 -38.09 26.40 -16.46
C ARG A 588 -39.45 25.92 -15.93
N VAL A 589 -39.46 25.19 -14.81
CA VAL A 589 -40.69 24.65 -14.19
C VAL A 589 -41.63 25.79 -13.73
N ASN A 590 -41.07 26.85 -13.15
CA ASN A 590 -41.81 27.99 -12.64
C ASN A 590 -42.04 29.10 -13.67
N LYS A 591 -41.62 28.89 -14.94
CA LYS A 591 -41.71 29.86 -16.05
C LYS A 591 -41.16 31.26 -15.73
N ASN A 592 -40.09 31.34 -14.92
CA ASN A 592 -39.43 32.60 -14.61
C ASN A 592 -38.35 32.89 -15.66
N GLU A 593 -38.69 33.74 -16.62
CA GLU A 593 -37.80 34.09 -17.72
C GLU A 593 -36.59 34.91 -17.29
N GLU A 594 -36.74 35.77 -16.29
CA GLU A 594 -35.74 36.79 -15.95
C GLU A 594 -34.51 36.17 -15.28
N VAL A 595 -34.72 35.41 -14.20
CA VAL A 595 -33.67 34.65 -13.51
C VAL A 595 -33.13 33.54 -14.42
N GLY A 596 -34.02 32.86 -15.17
CA GLY A 596 -33.62 31.78 -16.05
C GLY A 596 -32.71 32.22 -17.20
N THR A 597 -32.93 33.42 -17.77
CA THR A 597 -32.06 33.99 -18.82
C THR A 597 -30.66 34.27 -18.28
N ARG A 598 -30.55 34.83 -17.05
CA ARG A 598 -29.25 35.06 -16.39
C ARG A 598 -28.53 33.75 -16.04
N ALA A 599 -29.25 32.79 -15.47
CA ALA A 599 -28.70 31.47 -15.16
C ALA A 599 -28.21 30.73 -16.42
N ALA A 600 -28.94 30.83 -17.54
CA ALA A 600 -28.54 30.28 -18.82
C ALA A 600 -27.23 30.89 -19.35
N GLN A 601 -27.08 32.22 -19.26
CA GLN A 601 -25.85 32.90 -19.68
C GLN A 601 -24.66 32.45 -18.84
N VAL A 602 -24.81 32.42 -17.51
CA VAL A 602 -23.75 31.97 -16.60
C VAL A 602 -23.35 30.53 -16.89
N LEU A 603 -24.30 29.61 -17.10
CA LEU A 603 -24.00 28.21 -17.45
C LEU A 603 -23.16 28.06 -18.73
N LEU A 604 -23.51 28.82 -19.79
CA LEU A 604 -22.77 28.79 -21.06
C LEU A 604 -21.36 29.37 -20.94
N GLU A 605 -21.12 30.29 -20.00
CA GLU A 605 -19.79 30.80 -19.68
C GLU A 605 -18.96 29.83 -18.83
N LEU A 606 -19.61 29.03 -17.98
CA LEU A 606 -18.94 28.12 -17.04
C LEU A 606 -18.44 26.84 -17.68
N ASP A 607 -19.25 26.23 -18.55
CA ASP A 607 -18.89 25.00 -19.24
C ASP A 607 -19.34 25.07 -20.72
N PRO A 608 -18.57 25.77 -21.57
CA PRO A 608 -18.92 25.97 -22.97
C PRO A 608 -18.81 24.71 -23.83
N ASP A 609 -18.18 23.65 -23.32
CA ASP A 609 -17.83 22.42 -24.04
C ASP A 609 -18.77 21.25 -23.69
N ASP A 610 -19.49 21.29 -22.56
CA ASP A 610 -20.46 20.25 -22.18
C ASP A 610 -21.78 20.32 -22.99
N PRO A 611 -22.08 19.33 -23.84
CA PRO A 611 -23.33 19.30 -24.61
C PRO A 611 -24.60 19.28 -23.75
N ALA A 612 -24.53 18.76 -22.52
CA ALA A 612 -25.68 18.71 -21.62
C ALA A 612 -26.14 20.11 -21.20
N VAL A 613 -25.21 21.04 -20.99
CA VAL A 613 -25.49 22.44 -20.65
C VAL A 613 -26.23 23.14 -21.79
N TRP A 614 -25.74 23.00 -23.02
CA TRP A 614 -26.38 23.58 -24.21
C TRP A 614 -27.80 23.05 -24.44
N LEU A 615 -28.00 21.74 -24.24
CA LEU A 615 -29.32 21.13 -24.34
C LEU A 615 -30.27 21.67 -23.26
N GLN A 616 -29.79 21.79 -22.03
CA GLN A 616 -30.59 22.31 -20.92
C GLN A 616 -31.02 23.76 -21.16
N VAL A 617 -30.11 24.61 -21.64
CA VAL A 617 -30.41 26.01 -21.97
C VAL A 617 -31.39 26.11 -23.14
N SER A 618 -31.20 25.31 -24.20
CA SER A 618 -32.15 25.27 -25.32
C SER A 618 -33.55 24.85 -24.88
N ASN A 619 -33.66 23.84 -24.03
CA ASN A 619 -34.95 23.38 -23.50
C ASN A 619 -35.63 24.45 -22.63
N PHE A 620 -34.86 25.23 -21.85
CA PHE A 620 -35.40 26.37 -21.11
C PHE A 620 -36.03 27.42 -22.03
N TYR A 621 -35.34 27.86 -23.08
CA TYR A 621 -35.86 28.86 -24.02
C TYR A 621 -37.07 28.32 -24.82
N ALA A 622 -37.05 27.04 -25.20
CA ALA A 622 -38.17 26.42 -25.90
C ALA A 622 -39.45 26.38 -25.03
N GLU A 623 -39.34 26.01 -23.76
CA GLU A 623 -40.49 25.90 -22.85
C GLU A 623 -41.01 27.24 -22.33
N THR A 624 -40.17 28.29 -22.35
CA THR A 624 -40.58 29.68 -22.09
C THR A 624 -41.17 30.39 -23.32
N GLY A 625 -41.23 29.72 -24.49
CA GLY A 625 -41.83 30.24 -25.72
C GLY A 625 -40.89 31.03 -26.63
N LYS A 626 -39.60 31.09 -26.28
CA LYS A 626 -38.51 31.73 -27.06
C LYS A 626 -37.88 30.73 -28.02
N PHE A 627 -38.68 30.29 -29.00
CA PHE A 627 -38.31 29.21 -29.92
C PHE A 627 -37.12 29.57 -30.83
N GLU A 628 -36.96 30.85 -31.19
CA GLU A 628 -35.88 31.31 -32.07
C GLU A 628 -34.53 31.27 -31.35
N GLU A 629 -34.49 31.74 -30.10
CA GLU A 629 -33.32 31.65 -29.22
C GLU A 629 -32.95 30.19 -28.93
N ALA A 630 -33.96 29.34 -28.68
CA ALA A 630 -33.74 27.90 -28.48
C ALA A 630 -33.12 27.22 -29.73
N ARG A 631 -33.52 27.66 -30.93
CA ARG A 631 -32.98 27.18 -32.21
C ARG A 631 -31.54 27.63 -32.40
N GLN A 632 -31.25 28.92 -32.20
CA GLN A 632 -29.89 29.47 -32.31
C GLN A 632 -28.92 28.73 -31.37
N ILE A 633 -29.34 28.43 -30.14
CA ILE A 633 -28.51 27.69 -29.18
C ILE A 633 -28.22 26.25 -29.64
N ARG A 634 -29.18 25.56 -30.28
CA ARG A 634 -28.95 24.23 -30.87
C ARG A 634 -28.00 24.27 -32.06
N GLU A 635 -28.13 25.27 -32.92
CA GLU A 635 -27.25 25.46 -34.08
C GLU A 635 -25.81 25.73 -33.65
N VAL A 636 -25.59 26.59 -32.64
CA VAL A 636 -24.27 26.84 -32.05
C VAL A 636 -23.69 25.58 -31.40
N ALA A 637 -24.50 24.79 -30.69
CA ALA A 637 -24.07 23.54 -30.07
C ALA A 637 -23.63 22.49 -31.13
N LEU A 638 -24.37 22.37 -32.24
CA LEU A 638 -24.00 21.50 -33.35
C LEU A 638 -22.70 21.94 -34.02
N ALA A 639 -22.57 23.24 -34.32
CA ALA A 639 -21.36 23.78 -34.93
C ALA A 639 -20.11 23.52 -34.07
N ARG A 640 -20.23 23.64 -32.74
CA ARG A 640 -19.13 23.36 -31.79
C ARG A 640 -18.77 21.88 -31.69
N LYS A 641 -19.72 20.95 -31.87
CA LYS A 641 -19.45 19.51 -31.86
C LYS A 641 -18.72 19.04 -33.13
N ILE A 642 -19.05 19.63 -34.28
CA ILE A 642 -18.51 19.24 -35.59
C ILE A 642 -17.04 19.69 -35.74
N VAL A 643 -16.66 20.87 -35.21
CA VAL A 643 -15.32 21.46 -35.40
C VAL A 643 -14.17 20.59 -34.84
N PRO A 644 -14.26 20.02 -33.62
CA PRO A 644 -13.22 19.12 -33.08
C PRO A 644 -13.14 17.77 -33.80
N GLU A 645 -14.26 17.20 -34.26
CA GLU A 645 -14.27 15.97 -35.06
C GLU A 645 -13.65 16.19 -36.44
N LEU A 646 -13.98 17.32 -37.08
CA LEU A 646 -13.36 17.73 -38.33
C LEU A 646 -11.85 17.99 -38.14
N MET A 647 -11.43 18.62 -37.04
CA MET A 647 -10.02 18.83 -36.71
C MET A 647 -9.28 17.52 -36.38
N LYS A 648 -9.90 16.55 -35.70
CA LYS A 648 -9.32 15.22 -35.46
C LYS A 648 -9.16 14.44 -36.77
N HIS A 649 -10.14 14.50 -37.66
CA HIS A 649 -10.02 13.90 -38.99
C HIS A 649 -8.95 14.61 -39.84
N LEU A 650 -8.93 15.95 -39.88
CA LEU A 650 -7.91 16.71 -40.60
C LEU A 650 -6.49 16.50 -40.05
N ALA A 651 -6.33 16.32 -38.73
CA ALA A 651 -5.05 15.98 -38.12
C ALA A 651 -4.57 14.58 -38.53
N HIS A 652 -5.48 13.60 -38.64
CA HIS A 652 -5.17 12.26 -39.14
C HIS A 652 -4.80 12.27 -40.63
N TYR A 653 -5.41 13.16 -41.42
CA TYR A 653 -5.09 13.36 -42.85
C TYR A 653 -3.85 14.22 -43.10
N SER A 654 -3.38 15.02 -42.12
CA SER A 654 -2.20 15.89 -42.26
C SER A 654 -0.88 15.14 -42.48
N HIS A 655 -0.81 13.86 -42.09
CA HIS A 655 0.36 13.02 -42.32
C HIS A 655 0.37 12.39 -43.72
N THR A 656 -0.79 12.31 -44.37
CA THR A 656 -0.98 11.70 -45.71
C THR A 656 -0.96 12.76 -46.82
N ILE A 657 -1.36 14.00 -46.54
CA ILE A 657 -1.43 15.12 -47.51
C ILE A 657 -0.21 16.05 -47.39
N ARG A 658 0.99 15.48 -47.23
CA ARG A 658 2.26 16.20 -47.44
C ARG A 658 2.98 15.80 -48.72
N GLN A 659 2.38 14.94 -49.55
CA GLN A 659 2.98 14.44 -50.79
C GLN A 659 2.08 14.49 -52.04
N SER A 660 0.87 15.07 -51.99
CA SER A 660 0.02 15.19 -53.19
C SER A 660 -0.19 16.64 -53.64
N CYS A 661 -0.10 16.86 -54.95
CA CYS A 661 -0.24 18.15 -55.65
C CYS A 661 -1.66 18.79 -55.57
N GLN A 662 -2.54 18.35 -54.67
CA GLN A 662 -3.91 18.86 -54.52
C GLN A 662 -4.07 19.93 -53.44
N PHE A 663 -2.98 20.37 -52.80
CA PHE A 663 -3.02 21.43 -51.78
C PHE A 663 -3.46 22.80 -52.34
N ALA A 664 -3.36 23.01 -53.65
CA ALA A 664 -3.75 24.26 -54.31
C ALA A 664 -5.27 24.39 -54.54
N GLU A 665 -5.99 23.30 -54.81
CA GLU A 665 -7.44 23.32 -55.09
C GLU A 665 -8.28 23.53 -53.82
N LEU A 666 -7.80 23.06 -52.67
CA LEU A 666 -8.47 23.24 -51.36
C LEU A 666 -8.40 24.69 -50.84
N MET A 667 -7.40 25.46 -51.28
CA MET A 667 -7.25 26.89 -50.94
C MET A 667 -8.24 27.79 -51.68
N GLU A 668 -8.79 27.36 -52.81
CA GLU A 668 -9.79 28.13 -53.57
C GLU A 668 -11.23 27.96 -53.03
N MET A 669 -11.54 26.84 -52.35
CA MET A 669 -12.90 26.57 -51.87
C MET A 669 -13.28 27.22 -50.53
N PHE A 670 -12.32 27.58 -49.65
CA PHE A 670 -12.64 28.18 -48.33
C PHE A 670 -11.68 29.31 -47.90
N PRO A 671 -11.75 30.51 -48.53
CA PRO A 671 -10.79 31.59 -48.28
C PRO A 671 -10.89 32.21 -46.87
N GLY A 672 -12.05 32.11 -46.21
CA GLY A 672 -12.32 32.77 -44.93
C GLY A 672 -11.85 32.00 -43.70
N ILE A 673 -12.00 30.67 -43.69
CA ILE A 673 -11.71 29.82 -42.51
C ILE A 673 -10.20 29.56 -42.38
N VAL A 674 -9.50 29.41 -43.51
CA VAL A 674 -8.07 29.13 -43.54
C VAL A 674 -7.23 30.37 -43.16
N ARG A 675 -7.68 31.58 -43.49
CA ARG A 675 -7.02 32.83 -43.09
C ARG A 675 -7.07 33.11 -41.59
N SER A 676 -8.13 32.68 -40.91
CA SER A 676 -8.28 32.80 -39.45
C SER A 676 -7.30 31.87 -38.71
N CYS A 677 -7.14 30.64 -39.20
CA CYS A 677 -6.28 29.63 -38.57
C CYS A 677 -4.77 29.81 -38.82
N LEU A 678 -4.35 30.46 -39.92
CA LEU A 678 -2.92 30.60 -40.24
C LEU A 678 -2.24 31.83 -39.63
N PHE A 679 -2.98 32.88 -39.24
CA PHE A 679 -2.39 34.17 -38.83
C PHE A 679 -2.59 34.58 -37.36
N GLY A 680 -3.13 33.72 -36.50
CA GLY A 680 -3.01 33.84 -35.04
C GLY A 680 -3.14 35.27 -34.47
N GLN A 681 -4.22 35.99 -34.79
CA GLN A 681 -4.53 37.26 -34.14
C GLN A 681 -5.86 37.17 -33.37
N SER A 682 -5.76 37.36 -32.06
CA SER A 682 -6.87 37.56 -31.14
C SER A 682 -7.65 38.83 -31.53
N TYR A 683 -8.94 38.71 -31.83
CA TYR A 683 -9.85 39.86 -31.85
C TYR A 683 -10.88 39.75 -30.72
N ASN A 684 -10.88 40.79 -29.88
CA ASN A 684 -11.91 41.09 -28.90
C ASN A 684 -13.24 41.33 -29.61
N LEU A 685 -14.27 40.54 -29.28
CA LEU A 685 -15.66 40.83 -29.65
C LEU A 685 -16.26 41.84 -28.65
N ARG A 686 -15.92 43.12 -28.83
CA ARG A 686 -16.79 44.23 -28.47
C ARG A 686 -17.07 45.03 -29.74
N GLU A 687 -18.35 45.30 -29.96
CA GLU A 687 -18.97 46.27 -30.88
C GLU A 687 -19.73 45.77 -32.12
N ARG A 688 -21.06 45.98 -32.03
CA ARG A 688 -22.04 46.39 -33.06
C ARG A 688 -22.58 45.37 -34.08
N PHE A 689 -23.82 44.94 -33.78
CA PHE A 689 -24.88 44.72 -34.78
C PHE A 689 -25.10 45.98 -35.63
N PRO A 690 -25.37 45.81 -36.94
CA PRO A 690 -26.60 46.37 -37.47
C PRO A 690 -27.40 45.36 -38.32
N LEU A 691 -28.72 45.50 -38.18
CA LEU A 691 -29.79 44.85 -38.92
C LEU A 691 -29.68 45.07 -40.44
N GLY A 692 -30.12 44.05 -41.21
CA GLY A 692 -30.70 44.22 -42.54
C GLY A 692 -29.89 43.62 -43.70
N GLY A 693 -30.47 42.63 -44.38
CA GLY A 693 -29.95 42.13 -45.65
C GLY A 693 -30.49 40.76 -46.07
N VAL A 694 -31.66 40.76 -46.69
CA VAL A 694 -32.31 39.63 -47.36
C VAL A 694 -31.44 39.10 -48.51
N LEU A 695 -31.27 37.77 -48.59
CA LEU A 695 -30.99 36.92 -49.77
C LEU A 695 -30.86 35.49 -49.19
N GLY A 696 -31.57 34.44 -49.53
CA GLY A 696 -32.36 34.05 -50.70
C GLY A 696 -32.24 32.51 -50.73
N CYS A 697 -33.37 31.79 -50.63
CA CYS A 697 -33.44 30.34 -50.51
C CYS A 697 -32.60 29.56 -51.54
N GLY A 698 -31.83 28.59 -51.06
CA GLY A 698 -31.33 27.45 -51.83
C GLY A 698 -31.52 26.17 -51.02
N HIS A 699 -32.56 25.40 -51.35
CA HIS A 699 -32.78 24.05 -50.85
C HIS A 699 -31.55 23.16 -51.17
N VAL A 700 -31.02 22.49 -50.16
CA VAL A 700 -30.24 21.26 -50.34
C VAL A 700 -30.84 20.21 -49.41
N GLU A 701 -31.62 19.31 -50.00
CA GLU A 701 -32.07 18.07 -49.39
C GLU A 701 -30.86 17.16 -49.17
N ILE A 702 -30.59 16.78 -47.92
CA ILE A 702 -29.72 15.65 -47.61
C ILE A 702 -30.63 14.47 -47.26
N VAL A 703 -30.78 13.58 -48.22
CA VAL A 703 -31.50 12.32 -48.09
C VAL A 703 -30.72 11.40 -47.15
N ALA A 704 -31.32 11.09 -46.00
CA ALA A 704 -30.91 9.99 -45.14
C ALA A 704 -31.24 8.66 -45.82
N ARG A 705 -30.27 7.75 -45.91
CA ARG A 705 -30.52 6.31 -46.09
C ARG A 705 -29.92 5.56 -44.92
N SER A 706 -30.83 5.04 -44.11
CA SER A 706 -30.66 3.90 -43.22
C SER A 706 -30.42 2.64 -44.04
N ASP A 707 -29.52 1.77 -43.61
CA ASP A 707 -29.67 0.32 -43.79
C ASP A 707 -29.04 -0.40 -42.59
N ILE A 708 -29.90 -1.16 -41.91
CA ILE A 708 -29.63 -2.08 -40.80
C ILE A 708 -29.93 -3.49 -41.35
N GLU A 709 -29.16 -4.47 -40.89
CA GLU A 709 -29.28 -5.93 -41.03
C GLU A 709 -28.69 -6.60 -42.29
N GLU A 710 -27.55 -7.28 -42.10
CA GLU A 710 -27.47 -8.73 -42.31
C GLU A 710 -26.28 -9.32 -41.52
N LEU A 711 -26.54 -10.45 -40.85
CA LEU A 711 -25.66 -11.16 -39.92
C LEU A 711 -25.63 -12.64 -40.36
N LYS A 712 -24.44 -13.26 -40.30
CA LYS A 712 -24.07 -14.70 -40.52
C LYS A 712 -23.57 -15.00 -41.95
N SER A 713 -22.55 -15.82 -42.21
CA SER A 713 -21.65 -16.66 -41.40
C SER A 713 -20.59 -17.32 -42.31
N LEU A 714 -19.39 -17.53 -41.78
CA LEU A 714 -18.43 -18.65 -41.95
C LEU A 714 -17.80 -19.00 -43.32
N GLU A 715 -16.47 -18.81 -43.35
CA GLU A 715 -15.38 -19.72 -43.76
C GLU A 715 -15.43 -20.53 -45.08
N SER A 716 -14.38 -20.36 -45.91
CA SER A 716 -13.44 -21.44 -46.29
C SER A 716 -12.27 -20.94 -47.18
N PHE A 717 -11.06 -21.46 -46.88
CA PHE A 717 -9.93 -21.96 -47.72
C PHE A 717 -9.69 -21.35 -49.13
N ASP A 718 -8.49 -21.16 -49.69
CA ASP A 718 -7.16 -21.77 -49.50
C ASP A 718 -6.06 -20.92 -50.19
N THR A 719 -4.81 -21.29 -49.88
CA THR A 719 -3.47 -20.99 -50.46
C THR A 719 -3.33 -20.36 -51.86
N GLU A 720 -2.29 -19.51 -52.03
CA GLU A 720 -1.08 -19.83 -52.85
C GLU A 720 -0.01 -18.72 -52.78
N GLU A 721 1.25 -19.17 -52.68
CA GLU A 721 2.49 -18.41 -52.87
C GLU A 721 2.71 -18.14 -54.35
N GLU A 722 3.37 -17.04 -54.72
CA GLU A 722 4.31 -17.08 -55.85
C GLU A 722 5.44 -16.05 -55.70
N THR A 723 6.63 -16.57 -55.94
CA THR A 723 7.98 -16.00 -55.93
C THR A 723 8.37 -15.47 -57.31
N GLU A 724 9.24 -14.46 -57.38
CA GLU A 724 10.28 -14.28 -58.43
C GLU A 724 11.23 -13.16 -57.93
N VAL A 725 12.44 -13.45 -57.44
CA VAL A 725 13.72 -13.76 -58.14
C VAL A 725 14.28 -12.58 -58.93
N GLU A 726 15.40 -12.02 -58.45
CA GLU A 726 16.51 -11.68 -59.35
C GLU A 726 17.85 -11.78 -58.61
N GLU A 727 18.79 -12.43 -59.29
CA GLU A 727 20.11 -12.87 -58.87
C GLU A 727 21.10 -11.71 -58.72
N LEU A 728 22.05 -11.84 -57.80
CA LEU A 728 23.42 -11.44 -58.12
C LEU A 728 24.41 -12.35 -57.40
N SER A 729 25.08 -13.14 -58.22
CA SER A 729 26.30 -13.87 -57.97
C SER A 729 27.35 -12.99 -57.29
N ASP A 730 27.93 -13.49 -56.20
CA ASP A 730 29.39 -13.50 -56.04
C ASP A 730 29.76 -14.52 -54.95
N ILE A 731 30.49 -15.54 -55.37
CA ILE A 731 31.13 -16.53 -54.50
C ILE A 731 32.42 -15.90 -53.96
N PRO A 732 32.66 -15.80 -52.64
CA PRO A 732 34.01 -15.68 -52.14
C PRO A 732 34.59 -17.08 -51.95
N SER A 733 35.33 -17.51 -52.97
CA SER A 733 36.31 -18.58 -52.82
C SER A 733 37.36 -18.10 -51.81
N TRP A 734 37.48 -18.75 -50.65
CA TRP A 734 38.62 -18.52 -49.78
C TRP A 734 39.84 -19.23 -50.37
N ARG A 735 40.58 -18.53 -51.23
CA ARG A 735 42.00 -18.79 -51.42
C ARG A 735 42.73 -18.18 -50.23
N SER A 736 43.49 -19.03 -49.54
CA SER A 736 44.52 -18.64 -48.59
C SER A 736 45.47 -17.66 -49.28
N GLU A 737 45.32 -16.37 -49.04
CA GLU A 737 46.39 -15.38 -49.16
C GLU A 737 45.92 -14.08 -48.48
N LEU A 738 46.73 -13.62 -47.51
CA LEU A 738 46.52 -12.46 -46.60
C LEU A 738 45.65 -12.70 -45.36
N GLY A 739 46.10 -13.65 -44.53
CA GLY A 739 45.79 -13.70 -43.11
C GLY A 739 45.83 -15.13 -42.61
N GLY A 740 46.98 -15.57 -42.08
CA GLY A 740 47.27 -16.96 -41.70
C GLY A 740 46.28 -17.57 -40.69
N LYS A 741 45.10 -17.94 -41.18
CA LYS A 741 44.03 -18.65 -40.48
C LYS A 741 43.87 -20.02 -41.13
N VAL A 742 43.78 -21.07 -40.32
CA VAL A 742 43.68 -22.46 -40.80
C VAL A 742 42.22 -22.85 -40.93
N LEU A 743 41.75 -23.13 -42.15
CA LEU A 743 40.39 -23.57 -42.41
C LEU A 743 40.23 -25.07 -42.09
N VAL A 744 39.25 -25.38 -41.24
CA VAL A 744 38.88 -26.73 -40.84
C VAL A 744 37.45 -26.97 -41.29
N ASN A 745 37.29 -27.53 -42.50
CA ASN A 745 35.98 -27.87 -43.06
C ASN A 745 35.50 -29.20 -42.49
N ILE A 746 34.27 -29.24 -41.98
CA ILE A 746 33.67 -30.43 -41.38
C ILE A 746 33.53 -31.60 -42.38
N ASP A 747 33.33 -31.32 -43.66
CA ASP A 747 33.21 -32.35 -44.72
C ASP A 747 34.52 -33.13 -44.87
N SER A 748 35.67 -32.50 -44.58
CA SER A 748 36.98 -33.15 -44.61
C SER A 748 37.15 -34.20 -43.50
N PHE A 749 36.21 -34.30 -42.56
CA PHE A 749 36.17 -35.29 -41.48
C PHE A 749 35.11 -36.37 -41.69
N GLY A 750 34.52 -36.46 -42.90
CA GLY A 750 33.59 -37.52 -43.28
C GLY A 750 32.12 -37.24 -42.97
N ALA A 751 31.74 -35.96 -42.80
CA ALA A 751 30.34 -35.58 -42.63
C ALA A 751 29.55 -35.80 -43.94
N ALA A 752 28.38 -36.42 -43.83
CA ALA A 752 27.47 -36.68 -44.94
C ALA A 752 26.72 -35.41 -45.38
N GLY A 753 26.22 -34.62 -44.42
CA GLY A 753 25.56 -33.34 -44.69
C GLY A 753 24.22 -33.45 -45.41
N ASP A 754 23.53 -34.58 -45.26
CA ASP A 754 22.21 -34.90 -45.83
C ASP A 754 21.03 -34.55 -44.89
N GLY A 755 21.30 -34.34 -43.60
CA GLY A 755 20.31 -34.02 -42.56
C GLY A 755 19.62 -35.23 -41.97
N GLU A 756 20.09 -36.44 -42.30
CA GLU A 756 19.56 -37.74 -41.88
C GLU A 756 20.64 -38.61 -41.21
N SER A 757 21.86 -38.60 -41.75
CA SER A 757 23.00 -39.34 -41.24
C SER A 757 23.63 -38.63 -40.02
N ASP A 758 24.05 -39.40 -39.01
CA ASP A 758 24.66 -38.83 -37.80
C ASP A 758 26.08 -38.29 -38.08
N ASP A 759 26.20 -36.96 -38.15
CA ASP A 759 27.43 -36.23 -38.44
C ASP A 759 28.21 -35.86 -37.15
N THR A 760 27.79 -36.34 -35.98
CA THR A 760 28.35 -35.92 -34.68
C THR A 760 29.84 -36.21 -34.55
N GLU A 761 30.28 -37.39 -34.99
CA GLU A 761 31.69 -37.80 -34.86
C GLU A 761 32.59 -36.96 -35.78
N ALA A 762 32.14 -36.67 -37.00
CA ALA A 762 32.86 -35.81 -37.94
C ALA A 762 32.98 -34.39 -37.37
N LEU A 763 31.89 -33.87 -36.78
CA LEU A 763 31.87 -32.55 -36.15
C LEU A 763 32.78 -32.47 -34.91
N GLN A 764 32.84 -33.53 -34.09
CA GLN A 764 33.76 -33.61 -32.94
C GLN A 764 35.23 -33.66 -33.37
N LYS A 765 35.55 -34.40 -34.44
CA LYS A 765 36.93 -34.46 -34.97
C LYS A 765 37.35 -33.12 -35.56
N ALA A 766 36.47 -32.48 -36.33
CA ALA A 766 36.68 -31.14 -36.85
C ALA A 766 36.87 -30.12 -35.71
N TRP A 767 36.05 -30.21 -34.65
CA TRP A 767 36.22 -29.40 -33.44
C TRP A 767 37.57 -29.60 -32.78
N GLY A 768 37.99 -30.85 -32.57
CA GLY A 768 39.28 -31.17 -31.95
C GLY A 768 40.47 -30.59 -32.73
N SER A 769 40.41 -30.65 -34.07
CA SER A 769 41.41 -30.06 -34.96
C SER A 769 41.40 -28.54 -34.92
N ALA A 770 40.22 -27.91 -35.02
CA ALA A 770 40.08 -26.46 -34.98
C ALA A 770 40.48 -25.89 -33.62
N CYS A 771 40.00 -26.47 -32.53
CA CYS A 771 40.28 -26.01 -31.17
C CYS A 771 41.77 -26.13 -30.80
N SER A 772 42.51 -27.08 -31.37
CA SER A 772 43.95 -27.23 -31.15
C SER A 772 44.82 -26.33 -32.04
N THR A 773 44.22 -25.68 -33.04
CA THR A 773 44.95 -24.92 -34.07
C THR A 773 44.77 -23.41 -33.85
N PRO A 774 45.85 -22.61 -33.69
CA PRO A 774 45.73 -21.16 -33.49
C PRO A 774 45.17 -20.47 -34.73
N LYS A 775 44.30 -19.47 -34.52
CA LYS A 775 43.63 -18.70 -35.57
C LYS A 775 42.85 -19.56 -36.57
N SER A 776 42.25 -20.67 -36.14
CA SER A 776 41.49 -21.56 -37.02
C SER A 776 40.07 -21.04 -37.30
N VAL A 777 39.54 -21.44 -38.46
CA VAL A 777 38.13 -21.25 -38.83
C VAL A 777 37.52 -22.64 -39.00
N MET A 778 36.62 -23.04 -38.10
CA MET A 778 35.82 -24.24 -38.26
C MET A 778 34.62 -23.90 -39.14
N LEU A 779 34.53 -24.50 -40.33
CA LEU A 779 33.50 -24.18 -41.32
C LEU A 779 32.45 -25.28 -41.43
N ILE A 780 31.19 -24.90 -41.25
CA ILE A 780 29.99 -25.65 -41.63
C ILE A 780 29.51 -25.06 -42.96
N PRO A 781 29.70 -25.74 -44.10
CA PRO A 781 29.53 -25.14 -45.42
C PRO A 781 28.06 -24.93 -45.81
N GLN A 782 27.82 -23.92 -46.63
CA GLN A 782 26.49 -23.55 -47.13
C GLN A 782 25.85 -24.65 -47.98
N GLY A 783 24.52 -24.73 -47.99
CA GLY A 783 23.74 -25.62 -48.85
C GLY A 783 23.63 -27.07 -48.36
N ARG A 784 24.19 -27.38 -47.18
CA ARG A 784 24.17 -28.71 -46.56
C ARG A 784 23.51 -28.70 -45.19
N ARG A 785 22.97 -29.85 -44.77
CA ARG A 785 22.21 -30.02 -43.53
C ARG A 785 22.85 -31.14 -42.72
N TYR A 786 23.28 -30.89 -41.49
CA TYR A 786 24.04 -31.85 -40.69
C TYR A 786 23.22 -32.27 -39.47
N LEU A 787 22.88 -33.55 -39.36
CA LEU A 787 22.19 -34.07 -38.18
C LEU A 787 23.23 -34.35 -37.08
N VAL A 788 23.11 -33.66 -35.96
CA VAL A 788 24.08 -33.73 -34.87
C VAL A 788 23.38 -34.18 -33.61
N ASN A 789 23.78 -35.31 -33.03
CA ASN A 789 23.33 -35.78 -31.72
C ASN A 789 23.89 -34.91 -30.59
N ALA A 790 23.34 -35.05 -29.37
CA ALA A 790 23.75 -34.24 -28.24
C ALA A 790 25.25 -34.41 -27.92
N THR A 791 26.01 -33.31 -27.99
CA THR A 791 27.48 -33.33 -27.90
C THR A 791 28.04 -32.14 -27.14
N LYS A 792 29.24 -32.33 -26.57
CA LYS A 792 29.93 -31.32 -25.76
C LYS A 792 31.26 -30.96 -26.38
N PHE A 793 31.47 -29.67 -26.61
CA PHE A 793 32.65 -29.07 -27.19
C PHE A 793 33.41 -28.31 -26.12
N LYS A 794 34.51 -28.89 -25.65
CA LYS A 794 35.30 -28.36 -24.53
C LYS A 794 36.57 -27.70 -25.04
N GLY A 795 36.87 -26.52 -24.52
CA GLY A 795 38.20 -25.89 -24.58
C GLY A 795 39.09 -26.24 -23.37
N PRO A 796 40.18 -25.50 -23.13
CA PRO A 796 40.55 -24.25 -23.80
C PRO A 796 41.03 -24.48 -25.24
N CYS A 797 40.60 -23.63 -26.16
CA CYS A 797 41.05 -23.64 -27.55
C CYS A 797 42.20 -22.64 -27.75
N ALA A 798 42.98 -22.85 -28.81
CA ALA A 798 44.03 -21.94 -29.24
C ALA A 798 43.44 -20.57 -29.66
N ASP A 799 44.25 -19.51 -29.57
CA ASP A 799 43.81 -18.12 -29.69
C ASP A 799 43.06 -17.84 -31.01
N LYS A 800 41.91 -17.15 -30.93
CA LYS A 800 41.04 -16.69 -32.03
C LYS A 800 40.41 -17.78 -32.90
N LEU A 801 39.76 -18.77 -32.28
CA LEU A 801 38.88 -19.71 -32.97
C LEU A 801 37.64 -18.99 -33.53
N ILE A 802 37.38 -19.18 -34.81
CA ILE A 802 36.15 -18.74 -35.48
C ILE A 802 35.34 -19.97 -35.86
N ILE A 803 34.06 -19.98 -35.53
CA ILE A 803 33.09 -21.01 -35.90
C ILE A 803 32.18 -20.37 -36.94
N GLN A 804 32.45 -20.70 -38.21
CA GLN A 804 31.70 -20.23 -39.38
C GLN A 804 30.55 -21.22 -39.66
N ILE A 805 29.32 -20.78 -39.49
CA ILE A 805 28.11 -21.57 -39.72
C ILE A 805 27.38 -20.99 -40.93
N ASP A 806 27.63 -21.53 -42.12
CA ASP A 806 26.93 -21.13 -43.35
C ASP A 806 25.88 -22.16 -43.79
N GLY A 807 26.02 -23.42 -43.34
CA GLY A 807 25.05 -24.51 -43.52
C GLY A 807 24.01 -24.63 -42.41
N THR A 808 23.28 -25.75 -42.38
CA THR A 808 22.26 -26.02 -41.36
C THR A 808 22.69 -27.12 -40.40
N LEU A 809 22.72 -26.85 -39.10
CA LEU A 809 22.81 -27.89 -38.05
C LEU A 809 21.41 -28.25 -37.56
N VAL A 810 21.13 -29.54 -37.41
CA VAL A 810 19.78 -30.05 -37.05
C VAL A 810 19.85 -31.00 -35.89
N ALA A 811 18.95 -30.82 -34.92
CA ALA A 811 18.85 -31.69 -33.77
C ALA A 811 18.03 -32.96 -34.07
N PRO A 812 18.27 -34.06 -33.36
CA PRO A 812 17.44 -35.26 -33.47
C PRO A 812 16.01 -34.97 -33.00
N ASP A 813 15.03 -35.56 -33.66
CA ASP A 813 13.61 -35.35 -33.41
C ASP A 813 13.05 -36.18 -32.24
N GLU A 814 13.83 -37.12 -31.69
CA GLU A 814 13.42 -37.96 -30.57
C GLU A 814 14.28 -37.77 -29.30
N PRO A 815 13.66 -37.68 -28.10
CA PRO A 815 14.37 -37.52 -26.82
C PRO A 815 15.36 -38.64 -26.47
N LYS A 816 15.20 -39.84 -27.05
CA LYS A 816 16.02 -41.01 -26.72
C LYS A 816 17.46 -40.92 -27.23
N ASN A 817 17.70 -40.01 -28.18
CA ASN A 817 19.00 -39.77 -28.82
C ASN A 817 19.81 -38.64 -28.12
N TRP A 818 19.42 -38.26 -26.89
CA TRP A 818 20.00 -37.16 -26.11
C TRP A 818 20.65 -37.67 -24.82
N ASP A 819 21.61 -36.92 -24.25
CA ASP A 819 22.33 -37.29 -23.03
C ASP A 819 21.33 -37.60 -21.88
N PRO A 820 21.26 -38.84 -21.36
CA PRO A 820 20.31 -39.21 -20.31
C PRO A 820 20.49 -38.40 -19.02
N LYS A 821 21.72 -37.89 -18.79
CA LYS A 821 22.06 -37.07 -17.61
C LYS A 821 21.69 -35.60 -17.80
N LEU A 822 21.55 -35.13 -19.03
CA LEU A 822 21.21 -33.75 -19.38
C LEU A 822 20.17 -33.76 -20.53
N PRO A 823 18.94 -34.20 -20.27
CA PRO A 823 17.92 -34.47 -21.31
C PRO A 823 17.41 -33.22 -22.05
N ARG A 824 18.00 -32.05 -21.79
CA ARG A 824 17.59 -30.74 -22.32
C ARG A 824 18.74 -29.95 -22.94
N VAL A 825 19.95 -30.51 -23.06
CA VAL A 825 21.12 -29.81 -23.60
C VAL A 825 21.56 -30.49 -24.89
N TRP A 826 21.60 -29.73 -25.99
CA TRP A 826 21.93 -30.24 -27.32
C TRP A 826 23.42 -30.11 -27.64
N LEU A 827 23.85 -28.87 -27.84
CA LEU A 827 25.24 -28.50 -28.09
C LEU A 827 25.70 -27.70 -26.87
N ASP A 828 26.76 -28.19 -26.22
CA ASP A 828 27.36 -27.55 -25.04
C ASP A 828 28.77 -27.09 -25.37
N PHE A 829 28.96 -25.78 -25.53
CA PHE A 829 30.27 -25.18 -25.70
C PHE A 829 30.76 -24.61 -24.37
N SER A 830 31.86 -25.13 -23.84
CA SER A 830 32.38 -24.74 -22.53
C SER A 830 33.89 -24.50 -22.56
N LYS A 831 34.37 -23.59 -21.70
CA LYS A 831 35.78 -23.18 -21.58
C LYS A 831 36.38 -22.56 -22.85
N LEU A 832 35.62 -21.72 -23.57
CA LEU A 832 36.10 -21.00 -24.74
C LEU A 832 36.62 -19.61 -24.34
N ASP A 833 37.77 -19.20 -24.88
CA ASP A 833 38.29 -17.83 -24.73
C ASP A 833 38.33 -17.15 -26.11
N LYS A 834 37.72 -15.97 -26.25
CA LYS A 834 37.66 -15.15 -27.48
C LYS A 834 37.17 -15.88 -28.74
N ALA A 835 36.28 -16.86 -28.60
CA ALA A 835 35.68 -17.55 -29.73
C ALA A 835 34.61 -16.67 -30.41
N VAL A 836 34.58 -16.69 -31.75
CA VAL A 836 33.59 -15.96 -32.56
C VAL A 836 32.71 -16.96 -33.28
N PHE A 837 31.40 -16.85 -33.11
CA PHE A 837 30.42 -17.60 -33.91
C PHE A 837 29.84 -16.65 -34.95
N GLN A 838 29.93 -17.00 -36.22
CA GLN A 838 29.50 -16.16 -37.33
C GLN A 838 29.01 -16.98 -38.52
N GLY A 839 28.24 -16.39 -39.43
CA GLY A 839 27.79 -17.03 -40.67
C GLY A 839 26.26 -17.06 -40.81
N SER A 840 25.79 -17.10 -42.07
CA SER A 840 24.37 -16.95 -42.44
C SER A 840 23.54 -18.23 -42.32
N GLY A 841 24.13 -19.29 -41.77
CA GLY A 841 23.55 -20.61 -41.62
C GLY A 841 22.51 -20.71 -40.51
N VAL A 842 21.96 -21.92 -40.34
CA VAL A 842 20.81 -22.18 -39.45
C VAL A 842 21.16 -23.21 -38.38
N ILE A 843 20.83 -22.90 -37.12
CA ILE A 843 20.82 -23.91 -36.05
C ILE A 843 19.35 -24.24 -35.74
N ASP A 844 18.92 -25.43 -36.17
CA ASP A 844 17.55 -25.94 -36.05
C ASP A 844 17.45 -26.98 -34.92
N GLY A 845 16.80 -26.59 -33.83
CA GLY A 845 16.57 -27.46 -32.66
C GLY A 845 15.46 -28.51 -32.85
N SER A 846 14.91 -28.69 -34.07
CA SER A 846 13.81 -29.61 -34.38
C SER A 846 12.53 -29.36 -33.57
N GLY A 847 12.29 -28.10 -33.17
CA GLY A 847 11.21 -27.73 -32.23
C GLY A 847 9.78 -28.02 -32.70
N GLY A 848 9.54 -28.10 -34.01
CA GLY A 848 8.21 -28.40 -34.59
C GLY A 848 7.79 -29.86 -34.40
N LYS A 849 8.71 -30.80 -34.67
CA LYS A 849 8.47 -32.23 -34.44
C LYS A 849 8.25 -32.55 -32.95
N TRP A 850 9.01 -31.89 -32.09
CA TRP A 850 8.87 -32.00 -30.64
C TRP A 850 7.53 -31.50 -30.11
N TRP A 851 7.00 -30.40 -30.65
CA TRP A 851 5.72 -29.87 -30.22
C TRP A 851 4.55 -30.80 -30.57
N ALA A 852 4.59 -31.42 -31.75
CA ALA A 852 3.60 -32.41 -32.18
C ALA A 852 3.52 -33.61 -31.23
N ALA A 853 4.64 -34.01 -30.61
CA ALA A 853 4.71 -35.11 -29.64
C ALA A 853 4.47 -34.67 -28.17
N SER A 854 4.25 -33.38 -27.90
CA SER A 854 4.20 -32.82 -26.54
C SER A 854 2.89 -33.15 -25.81
N CYS A 855 2.97 -33.25 -24.47
CA CYS A 855 1.80 -33.47 -23.62
C CYS A 855 0.73 -32.36 -23.71
N LYS A 856 1.11 -31.15 -24.15
CA LYS A 856 0.20 -30.02 -24.29
C LYS A 856 -0.74 -30.20 -25.49
N LYS A 857 -0.25 -30.83 -26.57
CA LYS A 857 -1.06 -31.16 -27.76
C LYS A 857 -1.66 -32.57 -27.68
N ASN A 858 -0.94 -33.53 -27.07
CA ASN A 858 -1.41 -34.90 -26.87
C ASN A 858 -1.37 -35.29 -25.38
N LYS A 859 -2.49 -35.12 -24.68
CA LYS A 859 -2.62 -35.22 -23.20
C LYS A 859 -2.29 -36.61 -22.62
N SER A 860 -2.18 -37.64 -23.45
CA SER A 860 -1.82 -39.01 -23.03
C SER A 860 -0.31 -39.22 -22.84
N ASN A 861 0.52 -38.29 -23.31
CA ASN A 861 1.98 -38.36 -23.18
C ASN A 861 2.48 -37.61 -21.92
N PRO A 862 3.53 -38.12 -21.23
CA PRO A 862 4.14 -37.41 -20.10
C PRO A 862 4.80 -36.10 -20.56
N CYS A 863 4.60 -35.02 -19.79
CA CYS A 863 5.16 -33.70 -20.08
C CYS A 863 6.68 -33.65 -19.95
N LYS A 864 7.40 -33.97 -21.04
CA LYS A 864 8.85 -33.77 -21.16
C LYS A 864 9.11 -32.44 -21.88
N GLY A 865 9.97 -31.59 -21.31
CA GLY A 865 10.32 -30.27 -21.86
C GLY A 865 11.19 -30.36 -23.13
N ALA A 866 11.19 -29.30 -23.95
CA ALA A 866 11.97 -29.19 -25.19
C ALA A 866 13.46 -28.87 -24.92
N PRO A 867 14.36 -29.16 -25.88
CA PRO A 867 15.79 -28.98 -25.67
C PRO A 867 16.37 -27.59 -26.02
N THR A 868 17.37 -27.14 -25.27
CA THR A 868 18.02 -25.81 -25.35
C THR A 868 19.53 -25.91 -25.67
N VAL A 869 20.08 -24.95 -26.42
CA VAL A 869 21.55 -24.82 -26.65
C VAL A 869 22.17 -24.05 -25.48
N ARG A 870 23.25 -24.56 -24.84
CA ARG A 870 23.82 -23.99 -23.61
C ARG A 870 25.32 -23.71 -23.74
N THR A 871 25.79 -22.60 -23.18
CA THR A 871 27.23 -22.27 -23.03
C THR A 871 27.54 -21.85 -21.57
N ALA A 872 28.59 -22.36 -20.89
CA ALA A 872 28.82 -22.10 -19.43
C ALA A 872 30.28 -22.24 -18.84
N PHE A 873 30.52 -21.50 -17.70
CA PHE A 873 31.50 -21.58 -16.56
C PHE A 873 32.82 -20.72 -16.59
N LEU A 874 33.35 -20.07 -15.50
CA LEU A 874 33.53 -20.42 -14.06
C LEU A 874 33.73 -19.19 -13.12
N THR A 875 33.24 -19.24 -11.86
CA THR A 875 33.31 -18.16 -10.84
C THR A 875 34.46 -18.36 -9.84
N LEU A 876 35.49 -17.52 -9.87
CA LEU A 876 36.18 -16.85 -8.72
C LEU A 876 37.52 -16.23 -9.17
N LEU A 877 37.64 -14.91 -8.95
CA LEU A 877 38.89 -14.11 -8.95
C LEU A 877 39.77 -14.16 -10.21
N ALA A 878 39.30 -13.58 -11.32
CA ALA A 878 40.07 -12.72 -12.23
C ALA A 878 39.16 -12.32 -13.42
N LEU A 879 39.44 -11.16 -14.01
CA LEU A 879 38.70 -10.56 -15.13
C LEU A 879 38.82 -11.36 -16.46
N THR A 880 37.85 -11.11 -17.36
CA THR A 880 37.78 -11.34 -18.84
C THR A 880 37.34 -12.71 -19.38
N ILE A 881 36.26 -12.70 -20.18
CA ILE A 881 36.11 -13.37 -21.51
C ILE A 881 35.13 -12.53 -22.37
N ASP A 882 35.42 -12.27 -23.66
CA ASP A 882 34.58 -11.61 -24.68
C ASP A 882 33.93 -12.69 -25.60
N THR A 883 32.63 -12.62 -25.92
CA THR A 883 31.98 -13.55 -26.87
C THR A 883 31.15 -12.78 -27.90
N LYS A 884 31.41 -13.00 -29.20
CA LYS A 884 30.73 -12.30 -30.30
C LYS A 884 29.95 -13.28 -31.18
N LEU A 885 28.65 -13.01 -31.36
CA LEU A 885 27.72 -13.69 -32.26
C LEU A 885 27.39 -12.71 -33.40
N MET A 886 27.62 -13.08 -34.64
CA MET A 886 27.32 -12.24 -35.82
C MET A 886 26.54 -13.01 -36.88
N GLU A 887 25.50 -12.41 -37.47
CA GLU A 887 24.80 -12.92 -38.66
C GLU A 887 24.08 -14.29 -38.54
N LEU A 888 23.93 -14.81 -37.33
CA LEU A 888 23.37 -16.15 -37.11
C LEU A 888 21.84 -16.17 -37.17
N LYS A 889 21.27 -17.22 -37.80
CA LYS A 889 19.83 -17.50 -37.79
C LYS A 889 19.51 -18.69 -36.89
N VAL A 890 18.72 -18.45 -35.84
CA VAL A 890 18.21 -19.50 -34.94
C VAL A 890 16.70 -19.54 -35.06
N SER A 891 16.13 -20.66 -35.48
CA SER A 891 14.69 -20.80 -35.77
C SER A 891 14.00 -21.81 -34.87
N ALA A 892 12.79 -21.49 -34.42
CA ALA A 892 11.80 -22.44 -33.94
C ALA A 892 10.40 -22.01 -34.41
N PRO A 893 9.43 -22.94 -34.54
CA PRO A 893 8.06 -22.58 -34.88
C PRO A 893 7.38 -21.78 -33.76
N GLY A 894 6.49 -20.86 -34.12
CA GLY A 894 5.88 -19.89 -33.20
C GLY A 894 4.98 -20.49 -32.10
N ASP A 895 4.59 -21.75 -32.20
CA ASP A 895 3.86 -22.52 -31.18
C ASP A 895 4.76 -23.52 -30.41
N SER A 896 6.07 -23.52 -30.67
CA SER A 896 7.01 -24.44 -30.04
C SER A 896 7.21 -24.14 -28.54
N PRO A 897 7.25 -25.15 -27.65
CA PRO A 897 7.53 -24.99 -26.22
C PRO A 897 9.03 -24.86 -25.95
N ASN A 898 9.85 -24.65 -26.99
CA ASN A 898 11.28 -24.41 -26.84
C ASN A 898 11.52 -22.94 -26.44
N ILE A 899 11.13 -22.65 -25.20
CA ILE A 899 11.02 -21.30 -24.65
C ILE A 899 12.35 -20.63 -24.32
N ASP A 900 13.49 -21.30 -24.49
CA ASP A 900 14.79 -20.80 -24.00
C ASP A 900 15.90 -20.73 -25.07
N GLY A 901 15.64 -21.19 -26.32
CA GLY A 901 16.48 -20.96 -27.51
C GLY A 901 18.01 -21.13 -27.34
N ILE A 902 18.68 -20.02 -27.07
CA ILE A 902 20.13 -19.94 -26.77
C ILE A 902 20.30 -19.47 -25.33
N HIS A 903 21.01 -20.24 -24.51
CA HIS A 903 21.32 -19.90 -23.12
C HIS A 903 22.82 -19.59 -22.96
N ILE A 904 23.15 -18.31 -22.73
CA ILE A 904 24.52 -17.83 -22.50
C ILE A 904 24.69 -17.57 -21.01
N SER A 905 25.56 -18.33 -20.35
CA SER A 905 25.78 -18.25 -18.90
C SER A 905 27.22 -18.01 -18.51
N ASP A 906 27.42 -17.18 -17.48
CA ASP A 906 28.71 -16.89 -16.88
C ASP A 906 29.74 -16.24 -17.85
N SER A 907 29.25 -15.47 -18.83
CA SER A 907 30.08 -14.76 -19.83
C SER A 907 30.16 -13.25 -19.57
N THR A 908 31.25 -12.60 -19.99
CA THR A 908 31.39 -11.13 -20.01
C THR A 908 31.41 -10.60 -21.46
N ASN A 909 31.05 -9.33 -21.70
CA ASN A 909 31.10 -8.72 -23.04
C ASN A 909 30.49 -9.57 -24.17
N VAL A 910 29.22 -9.94 -24.01
CA VAL A 910 28.46 -10.64 -25.05
C VAL A 910 27.96 -9.60 -26.06
N ILE A 911 28.35 -9.76 -27.33
CA ILE A 911 27.93 -8.91 -28.45
C ILE A 911 27.17 -9.78 -29.44
N ILE A 912 25.92 -9.42 -29.71
CA ILE A 912 25.10 -10.07 -30.74
C ILE A 912 24.76 -9.01 -31.78
N GLN A 913 25.22 -9.22 -33.01
CA GLN A 913 25.05 -8.31 -34.13
C GLN A 913 24.42 -9.03 -35.33
N ASP A 914 23.53 -8.34 -36.05
CA ASP A 914 22.96 -8.76 -37.34
C ASP A 914 22.31 -10.15 -37.37
N SER A 915 21.86 -10.66 -36.20
CA SER A 915 21.35 -12.03 -36.04
C SER A 915 19.82 -12.08 -36.02
N LYS A 916 19.23 -13.13 -36.61
CA LYS A 916 17.77 -13.37 -36.61
C LYS A 916 17.44 -14.53 -35.66
N ILE A 917 16.76 -14.22 -34.55
CA ILE A 917 16.47 -15.19 -33.49
C ILE A 917 14.95 -15.35 -33.36
N GLY A 918 14.44 -16.54 -33.68
CA GLY A 918 13.03 -16.94 -33.58
C GLY A 918 12.67 -17.73 -32.32
N THR A 919 13.58 -17.80 -31.34
CA THR A 919 13.39 -18.43 -30.02
C THR A 919 13.71 -17.43 -28.90
N ALA A 920 13.33 -17.70 -27.64
CA ALA A 920 13.77 -16.81 -26.55
C ALA A 920 15.28 -16.92 -26.32
N LEU A 921 15.90 -15.80 -26.02
CA LEU A 921 17.34 -15.69 -25.75
C LEU A 921 17.54 -15.35 -24.27
N GLU A 922 18.33 -16.16 -23.56
CA GLU A 922 18.66 -15.95 -22.14
C GLU A 922 20.15 -15.63 -21.96
N VAL A 923 20.46 -14.46 -21.39
CA VAL A 923 21.84 -14.00 -21.17
C VAL A 923 22.07 -13.70 -19.68
N LEU A 924 23.10 -14.32 -19.11
CA LEU A 924 23.62 -14.12 -17.75
C LEU A 924 25.07 -13.59 -17.86
N GLY A 925 25.27 -12.28 -17.72
CA GLY A 925 26.60 -11.67 -17.88
C GLY A 925 26.70 -10.23 -17.37
N LYS A 926 27.93 -9.70 -17.19
CA LYS A 926 28.18 -8.36 -16.59
C LYS A 926 28.10 -7.16 -17.53
N LYS A 927 28.04 -7.36 -18.85
CA LYS A 927 27.86 -6.35 -19.92
C LYS A 927 27.30 -7.03 -21.17
N VAL A 928 26.14 -6.59 -21.65
CA VAL A 928 25.41 -7.19 -22.78
C VAL A 928 25.08 -6.09 -23.79
N ILE A 929 25.54 -6.22 -25.04
CA ILE A 929 25.22 -5.28 -26.11
C ILE A 929 24.48 -6.04 -27.21
N LEU A 930 23.22 -5.67 -27.42
CA LEU A 930 22.40 -6.16 -28.53
C LEU A 930 22.26 -5.03 -29.54
N ASP A 931 22.82 -5.23 -30.73
CA ASP A 931 22.87 -4.19 -31.77
C ASP A 931 22.38 -4.80 -33.09
N THR A 932 21.34 -4.20 -33.68
CA THR A 932 20.79 -4.60 -34.99
C THR A 932 20.24 -6.04 -35.04
N ALA A 933 19.48 -6.44 -34.02
CA ALA A 933 18.83 -7.76 -33.94
C ALA A 933 17.34 -7.73 -34.33
N VAL A 934 16.86 -8.77 -35.02
CA VAL A 934 15.44 -8.92 -35.40
C VAL A 934 14.81 -10.12 -34.69
N LEU A 935 13.84 -9.84 -33.81
CA LEU A 935 13.04 -10.83 -33.08
C LEU A 935 11.66 -10.97 -33.74
N ARG A 936 11.33 -12.14 -34.27
CA ARG A 936 10.01 -12.42 -34.88
C ARG A 936 9.48 -13.77 -34.44
N GLU A 937 8.16 -13.88 -34.28
CA GLU A 937 7.44 -15.14 -33.94
C GLU A 937 7.83 -15.75 -32.58
N THR A 938 8.33 -14.93 -31.64
CA THR A 938 8.70 -15.39 -30.29
C THR A 938 7.53 -15.30 -29.30
N THR A 939 7.38 -16.27 -28.40
CA THR A 939 6.36 -16.28 -27.35
C THR A 939 6.71 -15.41 -26.12
N ASN A 940 8.00 -15.26 -25.79
CA ASN A 940 8.46 -14.54 -24.59
C ASN A 940 9.41 -13.34 -24.87
N GLY A 941 9.74 -13.06 -26.14
CA GLY A 941 10.71 -12.02 -26.48
C GLY A 941 12.14 -12.32 -26.01
N LEU A 942 12.84 -11.30 -25.51
CA LEU A 942 14.20 -11.39 -24.96
C LEU A 942 14.16 -11.39 -23.43
N ARG A 943 14.90 -12.30 -22.76
CA ARG A 943 14.92 -12.38 -21.30
C ARG A 943 16.33 -12.31 -20.72
N ILE A 944 16.67 -11.19 -20.10
CA ILE A 944 17.94 -11.05 -19.35
C ILE A 944 17.69 -11.50 -17.91
N LYS A 945 18.37 -12.56 -17.47
CA LYS A 945 18.32 -13.03 -16.08
C LYS A 945 19.64 -12.71 -15.40
N THR A 946 19.58 -12.45 -14.10
CA THR A 946 20.77 -12.16 -13.29
C THR A 946 21.27 -13.39 -12.52
N TRP A 947 20.44 -14.41 -12.36
CA TRP A 947 20.74 -15.73 -11.77
C TRP A 947 19.60 -16.72 -12.04
N GLN A 948 19.87 -18.03 -12.11
CA GLN A 948 18.81 -19.05 -12.12
C GLN A 948 18.20 -19.16 -10.72
N GLY A 949 16.94 -18.74 -10.56
CA GLY A 949 16.24 -18.75 -9.26
C GLY A 949 16.14 -17.38 -8.56
N GLY A 950 16.52 -16.28 -9.23
CA GLY A 950 16.09 -14.93 -8.85
C GLY A 950 16.86 -14.25 -7.73
N CYS A 951 18.17 -14.07 -7.88
CA CYS A 951 18.97 -13.05 -7.16
C CYS A 951 20.27 -12.72 -7.93
N GLY A 952 20.43 -11.47 -8.40
CA GLY A 952 21.67 -10.96 -9.00
C GLY A 952 21.48 -9.59 -9.68
N TYR A 953 22.54 -8.92 -10.14
CA TYR A 953 22.48 -7.66 -10.90
C TYR A 953 23.36 -7.69 -12.17
N VAL A 954 22.87 -7.11 -13.27
CA VAL A 954 23.62 -6.87 -14.52
C VAL A 954 23.89 -5.36 -14.64
N ARG A 955 25.06 -4.96 -15.16
CA ARG A 955 25.41 -3.55 -15.45
C ARG A 955 25.75 -3.38 -16.94
N GLY A 956 25.57 -2.19 -17.49
CA GLY A 956 25.98 -1.90 -18.88
C GLY A 956 25.26 -2.70 -19.96
N VAL A 957 23.95 -2.92 -19.81
CA VAL A 957 23.09 -3.44 -20.89
C VAL A 957 22.80 -2.33 -21.89
N ARG A 958 22.95 -2.60 -23.18
CA ARG A 958 22.64 -1.64 -24.25
C ARG A 958 21.87 -2.34 -25.39
N PHE A 959 20.77 -1.71 -25.82
CA PHE A 959 19.96 -2.10 -26.97
C PHE A 959 20.04 -1.01 -28.03
N GLU A 960 20.48 -1.34 -29.23
CA GLU A 960 20.53 -0.43 -30.38
C GLU A 960 19.91 -1.13 -31.62
N ASN A 961 19.05 -0.44 -32.37
CA ASN A 961 18.47 -0.93 -33.64
C ASN A 961 17.71 -2.29 -33.59
N VAL A 962 17.10 -2.64 -32.46
CA VAL A 962 16.35 -3.90 -32.29
C VAL A 962 14.94 -3.79 -32.86
N ARG A 963 14.51 -4.74 -33.71
CA ARG A 963 13.14 -4.79 -34.26
C ARG A 963 12.39 -6.04 -33.78
N VAL A 964 11.21 -5.84 -33.21
CA VAL A 964 10.31 -6.92 -32.74
C VAL A 964 9.05 -6.98 -33.61
N GLY A 965 8.67 -8.14 -34.14
CA GLY A 965 7.47 -8.30 -34.98
C GLY A 965 6.68 -9.58 -34.69
N LYS A 966 5.34 -9.47 -34.63
CA LYS A 966 4.37 -10.56 -34.29
C LYS A 966 4.81 -11.44 -33.10
N CYS A 967 4.54 -10.97 -31.88
CA CYS A 967 4.57 -11.80 -30.67
C CYS A 967 3.15 -12.32 -30.39
N VAL A 968 2.96 -13.65 -30.29
CA VAL A 968 1.66 -14.26 -30.00
C VAL A 968 1.72 -14.89 -28.60
N GLN A 969 0.79 -14.52 -27.72
CA GLN A 969 0.64 -15.09 -26.38
C GLN A 969 -0.41 -16.22 -26.40
N PRO A 970 -0.06 -17.48 -26.11
CA PRO A 970 -1.03 -18.46 -25.67
C PRO A 970 -1.07 -18.43 -24.13
N HIS A 971 -2.09 -17.74 -23.60
CA HIS A 971 -2.60 -17.87 -22.21
C HIS A 971 -1.55 -17.81 -21.07
N SER A 972 -1.10 -16.62 -20.69
CA SER A 972 -0.73 -16.33 -19.29
C SER A 972 -0.81 -14.84 -18.98
N HIS A 973 -1.56 -14.49 -17.93
CA HIS A 973 -1.73 -13.12 -17.43
C HIS A 973 -0.42 -12.58 -16.81
N ARG A 974 0.48 -12.04 -17.64
CA ARG A 974 1.55 -11.11 -17.24
C ARG A 974 1.78 -10.11 -18.38
N PRO A 975 1.84 -8.79 -18.13
CA PRO A 975 2.22 -7.83 -19.16
C PRO A 975 3.73 -7.89 -19.44
N ILE A 976 4.08 -7.66 -20.70
CA ILE A 976 5.44 -7.48 -21.21
C ILE A 976 5.94 -6.09 -20.75
N LEU A 977 7.13 -6.03 -20.16
CA LEU A 977 7.91 -4.79 -20.03
C LEU A 977 8.48 -4.44 -21.40
N LEU A 978 8.09 -3.28 -21.94
CA LEU A 978 8.89 -2.59 -22.97
C LEU A 978 10.03 -1.83 -22.28
#